data_AF-A0A5C7ITN3-F1
#
_entry.id   AF-A0A5C7ITN3-F1
#
_cell.length_a   1.000
_cell.length_b   1.000
_cell.length_c   1.000
_cell.angle_alpha   90.00
_cell.angle_beta   90.00
_cell.angle_gamma   90.00
#
_symmetry.space_group_name_H-M   'P 1'
#
loop_
_entity.id
_entity.type
_entity.pdbx_description
1 polymer ?
#
loop_
_entity_poly.entity_id
_entity_poly.type
_entity_poly.pdbx_seq_one_letter_code
_entity_poly.pdbx_strand_id
1 'polypeptide(L)'
;MASQTRKTTTKPEQQHKTSTRAKRALRSLTFSVAAPLLLTLTIIFLFGSGANYRRALSENAPFWFPPLWLIHAAALFSSFSMGLASWLVWADGGFKSESDALPLYIAHVSLSVIWDPLVLVIGAAWLGVVFCVVHFGTVFGCYLCFKRVNPFAKELVKPCLAWIGFLTLILRLPPSSCLFVFTESTRTSQTKTNNNNMLERCLGTHRVRQMQRAIRHGKITILCLFMTVIVLRGTIGAGKFGTPEQDLNELREFYTHRKRVEPHRVLEEVQTTTTTTATNEDSSGSTNSNNYETFDVSKIFVHEGADEKPDPNKPYSLGPKISDWDEQRADWLKNKPDFPNFLGPTKPRVLLVTGSSPKPCENPVGDHYLLKSIKNKIDYCRIHGIEVFYNFALFDAEMAGFWAKLPLIRKLLLSHPEIEFLWWMDSDAMFTDMAFEVPWERYKDSNFVMHGWNEMVYDQKNWIGLNTGSFLLRNCQWSLDLLDAWAPMGPKGKVREDAGKILTRELKGRPVFEADDQSAMVYLLMTQRDKWGDKVYLENAYYLHGYWGILVDRYEEMIENYHPGFGDHRWPLVTHFVGCKPCGKFGDYPVERCLRQMDRAFNFGDNQILNMYGFEHSTLASKKVKRVRNESSNPIEVKDELGLLHPAYKAIKVSTSSS
;
A
#
# COMPACT_ATOMS: atom_id res chain seq x y z
N MET A 1 40.29 -8.46 -59.53
CA MET A 1 41.01 -9.00 -58.36
C MET A 1 40.37 -8.47 -57.09
N ALA A 2 40.25 -9.32 -56.06
CA ALA A 2 39.73 -9.10 -54.70
C ALA A 2 38.21 -8.85 -54.59
N SER A 3 37.39 -9.89 -54.45
CA SER A 3 37.03 -10.62 -53.21
C SER A 3 36.08 -9.85 -52.28
N GLN A 4 34.81 -10.24 -52.33
CA GLN A 4 33.74 -9.87 -51.42
C GLN A 4 34.00 -10.41 -50.00
N THR A 5 33.81 -9.59 -48.98
CA THR A 5 33.51 -10.06 -47.61
C THR A 5 32.28 -9.34 -47.08
N ARG A 6 31.18 -10.08 -47.06
CA ARG A 6 29.87 -9.71 -46.49
C ARG A 6 29.96 -9.90 -44.97
N LYS A 7 29.93 -8.82 -44.18
CA LYS A 7 29.67 -8.89 -42.72
C LYS A 7 28.17 -8.73 -42.48
N THR A 8 27.49 -9.84 -42.25
CA THR A 8 26.15 -9.91 -41.67
C THR A 8 26.21 -9.52 -40.19
N THR A 9 25.51 -8.48 -39.80
CA THR A 9 25.35 -8.03 -38.41
C THR A 9 24.41 -8.98 -37.65
N THR A 10 24.97 -9.77 -36.75
CA THR A 10 24.26 -10.69 -35.86
C THR A 10 23.57 -9.93 -34.72
N LYS A 11 22.23 -9.81 -34.79
CA LYS A 11 21.38 -9.30 -33.70
C LYS A 11 20.69 -10.35 -32.77
N PRO A 12 21.02 -11.66 -32.72
CA PRO A 12 20.37 -12.58 -31.75
C PRO A 12 21.19 -12.86 -30.46
N GLU A 13 22.45 -12.40 -30.34
CA GLU A 13 23.33 -12.85 -29.26
C GLU A 13 23.11 -12.15 -27.90
N GLN A 14 22.57 -10.93 -27.88
CA GLN A 14 22.36 -10.16 -26.65
C GLN A 14 21.07 -10.56 -25.90
N GLN A 15 19.95 -10.79 -26.60
CA GLN A 15 18.69 -11.24 -25.98
C GLN A 15 18.79 -12.68 -25.43
N HIS A 16 19.59 -13.55 -26.07
CA HIS A 16 19.78 -14.92 -25.59
C HIS A 16 20.68 -14.98 -24.34
N LYS A 17 21.66 -14.07 -24.20
CA LYS A 17 22.56 -13.97 -23.04
C LYS A 17 21.86 -13.46 -21.78
N THR A 18 20.95 -12.49 -21.86
CA THR A 18 20.19 -11.98 -20.69
C THR A 18 19.19 -13.01 -20.16
N SER A 19 18.48 -13.72 -21.05
CA SER A 19 17.54 -14.79 -20.71
C SER A 19 18.21 -15.99 -20.03
N THR A 20 19.44 -16.34 -20.43
CA THR A 20 20.20 -17.45 -19.82
C THR A 20 20.78 -17.09 -18.46
N ARG A 21 21.14 -15.81 -18.21
CA ARG A 21 21.67 -15.35 -16.92
C ARG A 21 20.60 -15.15 -15.84
N ALA A 22 19.44 -14.57 -16.17
CA ALA A 22 18.30 -14.47 -15.24
C ALA A 22 17.80 -15.85 -14.78
N LYS A 23 17.82 -16.85 -15.68
CA LYS A 23 17.51 -18.25 -15.32
C LYS A 23 18.54 -18.85 -14.36
N ARG A 24 19.78 -18.36 -14.33
CA ARG A 24 20.86 -18.83 -13.46
C ARG A 24 20.69 -18.32 -12.02
N ALA A 25 20.38 -17.04 -11.86
CA ALA A 25 20.10 -16.42 -10.55
C ALA A 25 18.83 -16.99 -9.90
N LEU A 26 17.77 -17.24 -10.68
CA LEU A 26 16.57 -17.89 -10.17
C LEU A 26 16.84 -19.34 -9.73
N ARG A 27 17.72 -20.07 -10.45
CA ARG A 27 18.13 -21.43 -10.08
C ARG A 27 18.96 -21.46 -8.79
N SER A 28 19.84 -20.49 -8.55
CA SER A 28 20.64 -20.44 -7.32
C SER A 28 19.79 -20.12 -6.09
N LEU A 29 18.85 -19.17 -6.20
CA LEU A 29 17.87 -18.87 -5.14
C LEU A 29 17.01 -20.10 -4.82
N THR A 30 16.45 -20.72 -5.85
CA THR A 30 15.62 -21.91 -5.69
C THR A 30 16.40 -23.03 -5.00
N PHE A 31 17.67 -23.24 -5.37
CA PHE A 31 18.50 -24.26 -4.74
C PHE A 31 18.83 -23.94 -3.26
N SER A 32 19.18 -22.70 -2.94
CA SER A 32 19.55 -22.28 -1.58
C SER A 32 18.40 -22.40 -0.58
N VAL A 33 17.15 -22.25 -1.03
CA VAL A 33 15.96 -22.36 -0.20
C VAL A 33 15.40 -23.79 -0.21
N ALA A 34 15.32 -24.44 -1.37
CA ALA A 34 14.69 -25.75 -1.50
C ALA A 34 15.54 -26.88 -0.90
N ALA A 35 16.88 -26.82 -0.98
CA ALA A 35 17.73 -27.90 -0.49
C ALA A 35 17.67 -28.04 1.06
N PRO A 36 17.82 -26.98 1.86
CA PRO A 36 17.64 -27.07 3.32
C PRO A 36 16.21 -27.46 3.71
N LEU A 37 15.19 -26.92 3.03
CA LEU A 37 13.80 -27.25 3.32
C LEU A 37 13.46 -28.71 3.06
N LEU A 38 13.89 -29.25 1.91
CA LEU A 38 13.66 -30.65 1.56
C LEU A 38 14.41 -31.59 2.52
N LEU A 39 15.60 -31.20 2.96
CA LEU A 39 16.36 -31.92 3.98
C LEU A 39 15.60 -31.94 5.32
N THR A 40 15.11 -30.80 5.80
CA THR A 40 14.30 -30.71 7.03
C THR A 40 13.02 -31.54 6.92
N LEU A 41 12.31 -31.46 5.78
CA LEU A 41 11.11 -32.28 5.53
C LEU A 41 11.41 -33.79 5.56
N THR A 42 12.54 -34.20 4.98
CA THR A 42 12.96 -35.61 4.97
C THR A 42 13.26 -36.10 6.38
N ILE A 43 13.86 -35.27 7.22
CA ILE A 43 14.21 -35.61 8.61
C ILE A 43 12.96 -35.71 9.48
N ILE A 44 12.04 -34.76 9.35
CA ILE A 44 10.73 -34.80 10.02
C ILE A 44 9.97 -36.06 9.59
N PHE A 45 10.01 -36.43 8.31
CA PHE A 45 9.37 -37.65 7.83
C PHE A 45 10.01 -38.93 8.38
N LEU A 46 11.34 -38.97 8.50
CA LEU A 46 12.08 -40.15 8.95
C LEU A 46 12.06 -40.34 10.49
N PHE A 47 12.10 -39.24 11.26
CA PHE A 47 12.34 -39.25 12.70
C PHE A 47 11.29 -38.47 13.52
N GLY A 48 10.40 -37.69 12.88
CA GLY A 48 9.39 -36.86 13.54
C GLY A 48 8.18 -37.59 14.11
N SER A 49 8.17 -38.93 14.09
CA SER A 49 7.12 -39.78 14.67
C SER A 49 7.03 -39.67 16.21
N GLY A 50 8.08 -39.21 16.90
CA GLY A 50 8.03 -38.74 18.30
C GLY A 50 7.17 -39.59 19.26
N ALA A 51 7.27 -40.93 19.22
CA ALA A 51 6.43 -41.80 20.05
C ALA A 51 6.71 -41.62 21.56
N ASN A 52 7.95 -41.34 21.93
CA ASN A 52 8.35 -41.03 23.30
C ASN A 52 7.99 -39.59 23.68
N TYR A 53 8.08 -38.65 22.74
CA TYR A 53 7.68 -37.25 22.90
C TYR A 53 6.16 -37.09 23.13
N ARG A 54 5.34 -37.85 22.39
CA ARG A 54 3.89 -37.92 22.59
C ARG A 54 3.48 -38.55 23.91
N ARG A 55 4.26 -39.52 24.42
CA ARG A 55 4.04 -40.13 25.73
C ARG A 55 4.39 -39.16 26.87
N ALA A 56 5.46 -38.38 26.72
CA ALA A 56 5.81 -37.31 27.66
C ALA A 56 4.80 -36.12 27.65
N LEU A 57 4.13 -35.85 26.53
CA LEU A 57 3.08 -34.84 26.45
C LEU A 57 1.75 -35.28 27.09
N SER A 58 1.48 -36.60 27.15
CA SER A 58 0.23 -37.13 27.73
C SER A 58 0.24 -37.25 29.25
N GLU A 59 1.42 -37.20 29.87
CA GLU A 59 1.59 -37.22 31.33
C GLU A 59 1.99 -35.81 31.81
N ASN A 60 1.01 -35.00 32.20
CA ASN A 60 1.16 -33.71 32.91
C ASN A 60 2.18 -32.70 32.31
N ALA A 61 2.15 -32.48 30.99
CA ALA A 61 2.93 -31.40 30.38
C ALA A 61 2.27 -30.02 30.68
N PRO A 62 3.05 -29.00 31.10
CA PRO A 62 2.53 -27.65 31.32
C PRO A 62 2.09 -27.00 30.00
N PHE A 63 1.14 -26.06 30.06
CA PHE A 63 0.50 -25.46 28.88
C PHE A 63 1.48 -24.75 27.91
N TRP A 64 2.67 -24.36 28.38
CA TRP A 64 3.71 -23.71 27.58
C TRP A 64 4.65 -24.69 26.86
N PHE A 65 4.50 -26.00 27.05
CA PHE A 65 5.31 -26.99 26.36
C PHE A 65 4.81 -27.12 24.90
N PRO A 66 5.68 -26.88 23.89
CA PRO A 66 5.23 -26.77 22.51
C PRO A 66 4.73 -28.13 21.98
N PRO A 67 3.57 -28.17 21.31
CA PRO A 67 3.11 -29.41 20.68
C PRO A 67 4.02 -29.79 19.51
N LEU A 68 4.07 -31.09 19.19
CA LEU A 68 4.97 -31.64 18.16
C LEU A 68 4.78 -30.98 16.78
N TRP A 69 3.56 -30.58 16.42
CA TRP A 69 3.29 -29.87 15.17
C TRP A 69 3.95 -28.48 15.12
N LEU A 70 4.04 -27.79 16.26
CA LEU A 70 4.65 -26.46 16.37
C LEU A 70 6.17 -26.57 16.23
N ILE A 71 6.77 -27.62 16.78
CA ILE A 71 8.21 -27.92 16.58
C ILE A 71 8.53 -28.12 15.11
N HIS A 72 7.74 -28.95 14.42
CA HIS A 72 7.94 -29.22 12.99
C HIS A 72 7.72 -27.97 12.13
N ALA A 73 6.68 -27.19 12.42
CA ALA A 73 6.42 -25.93 11.72
C ALA A 73 7.55 -24.91 11.92
N ALA A 74 8.05 -24.77 13.14
CA ALA A 74 9.13 -23.86 13.45
C ALA A 74 10.48 -24.32 12.85
N ALA A 75 10.74 -25.62 12.76
CA ALA A 75 11.91 -26.17 12.07
C ALA A 75 11.88 -25.87 10.56
N LEU A 76 10.72 -26.02 9.91
CA LEU A 76 10.54 -25.67 8.49
C LEU A 76 10.68 -24.17 8.26
N PHE A 77 10.08 -23.34 9.11
CA PHE A 77 10.21 -21.89 9.03
C PHE A 77 11.65 -21.42 9.24
N SER A 78 12.36 -22.03 10.19
CA SER A 78 13.77 -21.72 10.45
C SER A 78 14.66 -22.10 9.26
N SER A 79 14.41 -23.26 8.64
CA SER A 79 15.14 -23.74 7.46
C SER A 79 14.92 -22.83 6.24
N PHE A 80 13.68 -22.40 5.99
CA PHE A 80 13.37 -21.41 4.95
C PHE A 80 14.07 -20.07 5.19
N SER A 81 13.94 -19.53 6.41
CA SER A 81 14.46 -18.21 6.76
C SER A 81 15.99 -18.18 6.72
N MET A 82 16.65 -19.24 7.22
CA MET A 82 18.11 -19.39 7.15
C MET A 82 18.60 -19.64 5.72
N GLY A 83 17.86 -20.38 4.89
CA GLY A 83 18.18 -20.60 3.47
C GLY A 83 18.04 -19.37 2.59
N LEU A 84 17.09 -18.48 2.92
CA LEU A 84 16.94 -17.18 2.27
C LEU A 84 18.01 -16.19 2.74
N ALA A 85 18.30 -16.16 4.04
CA ALA A 85 19.35 -15.31 4.61
C ALA A 85 20.74 -15.67 4.07
N SER A 86 21.05 -16.98 3.94
CA SER A 86 22.32 -17.43 3.36
C SER A 86 22.43 -17.09 1.88
N TRP A 87 21.33 -17.16 1.11
CA TRP A 87 21.35 -16.74 -0.29
C TRP A 87 21.62 -15.24 -0.44
N LEU A 88 21.02 -14.39 0.39
CA LEU A 88 21.27 -12.95 0.38
C LEU A 88 22.74 -12.63 0.69
N VAL A 89 23.31 -13.30 1.70
CA VAL A 89 24.73 -13.15 2.06
C VAL A 89 25.65 -13.67 0.94
N TRP A 90 25.25 -14.73 0.24
CA TRP A 90 25.97 -15.22 -0.92
C TRP A 90 25.89 -14.27 -2.12
N ALA A 91 24.70 -13.71 -2.38
CA ALA A 91 24.44 -12.78 -3.47
C ALA A 91 25.20 -11.45 -3.31
N ASP A 92 25.42 -11.00 -2.07
CA ASP A 92 26.22 -9.82 -1.75
C ASP A 92 27.73 -10.14 -1.62
N GLY A 93 28.16 -11.36 -1.94
CA GLY A 93 29.57 -11.77 -1.91
C GLY A 93 30.14 -12.05 -0.51
N GLY A 94 29.30 -12.08 0.53
CA GLY A 94 29.69 -12.23 1.93
C GLY A 94 30.49 -13.50 2.25
N PHE A 95 30.22 -14.62 1.56
CA PHE A 95 30.97 -15.87 1.77
C PHE A 95 32.38 -15.89 1.17
N LYS A 96 32.75 -14.88 0.37
CA LYS A 96 34.13 -14.68 -0.12
C LYS A 96 34.89 -13.65 0.71
N SER A 97 34.19 -12.66 1.29
CA SER A 97 34.78 -11.57 2.08
C SER A 97 34.91 -11.91 3.58
N GLU A 98 34.04 -12.76 4.12
CA GLU A 98 34.01 -13.17 5.53
C GLU A 98 34.17 -14.70 5.61
N SER A 99 35.42 -15.16 5.85
CA SER A 99 35.80 -16.59 5.81
C SER A 99 35.00 -17.47 6.79
N ASP A 100 34.43 -16.88 7.85
CA ASP A 100 33.78 -17.62 8.94
C ASP A 100 32.27 -17.85 8.71
N ALA A 101 31.64 -17.13 7.78
CA ALA A 101 30.19 -17.15 7.60
C ALA A 101 29.68 -18.47 6.98
N LEU A 102 30.41 -19.04 6.03
CA LEU A 102 30.03 -20.28 5.35
C LEU A 102 30.19 -21.51 6.27
N PRO A 103 31.31 -21.70 7.00
CA PRO A 103 31.44 -22.76 7.99
C PRO A 103 30.36 -22.72 9.08
N LEU A 104 30.00 -21.53 9.59
CA LEU A 104 28.95 -21.36 10.59
C LEU A 104 27.57 -21.76 10.06
N TYR A 105 27.26 -21.41 8.80
CA TYR A 105 26.02 -21.83 8.17
C TYR A 105 25.95 -23.35 7.95
N ILE A 106 27.05 -23.98 7.51
CA ILE A 106 27.13 -25.43 7.36
C ILE A 106 26.99 -26.14 8.72
N ALA A 107 27.62 -25.59 9.76
CA ALA A 107 27.47 -26.09 11.13
C ALA A 107 26.01 -25.99 11.60
N HIS A 108 25.32 -24.88 11.32
CA HIS A 108 23.90 -24.73 11.65
C HIS A 108 23.02 -25.79 10.96
N VAL A 109 23.20 -26.00 9.65
CA VAL A 109 22.44 -27.02 8.90
C VAL A 109 22.73 -28.41 9.47
N SER A 110 23.99 -28.73 9.72
CA SER A 110 24.38 -30.03 10.32
C SER A 110 23.77 -30.24 11.70
N LEU A 111 23.75 -29.19 12.53
CA LEU A 111 23.14 -29.27 13.86
C LEU A 111 21.62 -29.47 13.75
N SER A 112 20.95 -28.74 12.85
CA SER A 112 19.52 -28.90 12.63
C SER A 112 19.11 -30.33 12.19
N VAL A 113 20.02 -31.04 11.51
CA VAL A 113 19.78 -32.41 11.03
C VAL A 113 19.83 -33.43 12.15
N ILE A 114 20.73 -33.22 13.12
CA ILE A 114 21.01 -34.18 14.20
C ILE A 114 20.03 -34.03 15.36
N TRP A 115 19.41 -32.85 15.52
CA TRP A 115 18.52 -32.53 16.64
C TRP A 115 17.30 -33.48 16.72
N ASP A 116 16.58 -33.69 15.62
CA ASP A 116 15.38 -34.54 15.57
C ASP A 116 15.65 -36.01 15.98
N PRO A 117 16.65 -36.71 15.40
CA PRO A 117 17.05 -38.04 15.87
C PRO A 117 17.48 -38.08 17.34
N LEU A 118 18.21 -37.07 17.79
CA LEU A 118 18.78 -37.06 19.14
C LEU A 118 17.69 -36.88 20.22
N VAL A 119 16.79 -35.92 20.02
CA VAL A 119 15.79 -35.55 21.03
C VAL A 119 14.54 -36.41 20.91
N LEU A 120 14.05 -36.67 19.70
CA LEU A 120 12.75 -37.35 19.50
C LEU A 120 12.84 -38.88 19.44
N VAL A 121 14.02 -39.44 19.12
CA VAL A 121 14.21 -40.90 18.99
C VAL A 121 15.03 -41.48 20.14
N ILE A 122 16.17 -40.88 20.48
CA ILE A 122 17.08 -41.39 21.53
C ILE A 122 16.59 -40.99 22.93
N GLY A 123 15.90 -39.85 23.08
CA GLY A 123 15.31 -39.41 24.35
C GLY A 123 16.32 -38.94 25.40
N ALA A 124 17.57 -38.65 25.00
CA ALA A 124 18.62 -38.17 25.89
C ALA A 124 18.47 -36.65 26.15
N ALA A 125 17.58 -36.27 27.08
CA ALA A 125 17.24 -34.88 27.36
C ALA A 125 18.46 -34.01 27.71
N TRP A 126 19.42 -34.55 28.47
CA TRP A 126 20.64 -33.85 28.85
C TRP A 126 21.55 -33.54 27.64
N LEU A 127 21.65 -34.48 26.69
CA LEU A 127 22.37 -34.27 25.42
C LEU A 127 21.66 -33.24 24.56
N GLY A 128 20.32 -33.21 24.60
CA GLY A 128 19.49 -32.21 23.93
C GLY A 128 19.75 -30.78 24.40
N VAL A 129 19.95 -30.55 25.71
CA VAL A 129 20.31 -29.21 26.25
C VAL A 129 21.64 -28.73 25.71
N VAL A 130 22.68 -29.57 25.81
CA VAL A 130 24.03 -29.23 25.31
C VAL A 130 23.97 -28.91 23.83
N PHE A 131 23.21 -29.71 23.08
CA PHE A 131 23.04 -29.52 21.65
C PHE A 131 22.30 -28.22 21.30
N CYS A 132 21.24 -27.87 22.03
CA CYS A 132 20.52 -26.61 21.86
C CYS A 132 21.39 -25.38 22.16
N VAL A 133 22.26 -25.45 23.18
CA VAL A 133 23.22 -24.37 23.50
C VAL A 133 24.24 -24.19 22.38
N VAL A 134 24.80 -25.28 21.86
CA VAL A 134 25.72 -25.25 20.72
C VAL A 134 25.03 -24.72 19.46
N HIS A 135 23.78 -25.12 19.22
CA HIS A 135 22.97 -24.65 18.09
C HIS A 135 22.67 -23.15 18.22
N PHE A 136 22.31 -22.69 19.41
CA PHE A 136 22.09 -21.27 19.70
C PHE A 136 23.36 -20.44 19.42
N GLY A 137 24.52 -20.88 19.92
CA GLY A 137 25.81 -20.22 19.65
C GLY A 137 26.14 -20.16 18.16
N THR A 138 25.84 -21.22 17.42
CA THR A 138 26.08 -21.29 15.96
C THR A 138 25.18 -20.34 15.18
N VAL A 139 23.88 -20.26 15.51
CA VAL A 139 22.95 -19.31 14.87
C VAL A 139 23.28 -17.88 15.28
N PHE A 140 23.76 -17.65 16.50
CA PHE A 140 24.19 -16.33 16.96
C PHE A 140 25.46 -15.88 16.21
N GLY A 141 26.40 -16.80 15.96
CA GLY A 141 27.52 -16.57 15.06
C GLY A 141 27.06 -16.19 13.64
N CYS A 142 26.09 -16.93 13.08
CA CYS A 142 25.50 -16.59 11.78
C CYS A 142 24.87 -15.19 11.78
N TYR A 143 24.16 -14.82 12.85
CA TYR A 143 23.56 -13.49 13.00
C TYR A 143 24.61 -12.37 13.00
N LEU A 144 25.73 -12.55 13.72
CA LEU A 144 26.81 -11.56 13.76
C LEU A 144 27.49 -11.41 12.39
N CYS A 145 27.78 -12.52 11.70
CA CYS A 145 28.36 -12.50 10.37
C CYS A 145 27.38 -11.89 9.33
N PHE A 146 26.12 -12.30 9.35
CA PHE A 146 25.12 -11.85 8.37
C PHE A 146 24.78 -10.38 8.58
N LYS A 147 24.81 -9.87 9.82
CA LYS A 147 24.65 -8.45 10.13
C LYS A 147 25.71 -7.57 9.46
N ARG A 148 26.94 -8.05 9.31
CA ARG A 148 28.04 -7.29 8.68
C ARG A 148 27.88 -7.19 7.16
N VAL A 149 27.29 -8.21 6.53
CA VAL A 149 27.13 -8.30 5.08
C VAL A 149 25.83 -7.67 4.61
N ASN A 150 24.68 -8.05 5.21
CA ASN A 150 23.37 -7.59 4.75
C ASN A 150 22.43 -7.28 5.95
N PRO A 151 21.96 -6.02 6.09
CA PRO A 151 21.12 -5.61 7.22
C PRO A 151 19.73 -6.24 7.21
N PHE A 152 19.25 -6.79 6.08
CA PHE A 152 18.00 -7.53 5.96
C PHE A 152 18.18 -9.01 6.30
N ALA A 153 19.33 -9.61 5.94
CA ALA A 153 19.64 -11.01 6.29
C ALA A 153 19.64 -11.24 7.82
N LYS A 154 20.11 -10.27 8.61
CA LYS A 154 20.08 -10.36 10.09
C LYS A 154 18.65 -10.45 10.64
N GLU A 155 17.68 -9.76 10.03
CA GLU A 155 16.29 -9.72 10.49
C GLU A 155 15.61 -11.07 10.24
N LEU A 156 15.97 -11.76 9.15
CA LEU A 156 15.51 -13.12 8.86
C LEU A 156 16.05 -14.16 9.86
N VAL A 157 17.20 -13.92 10.50
CA VAL A 157 17.82 -14.84 11.48
C VAL A 157 17.23 -14.68 12.90
N LYS A 158 16.69 -13.50 13.25
CA LYS A 158 16.17 -13.21 14.61
C LYS A 158 15.05 -14.18 15.07
N PRO A 159 14.04 -14.53 14.24
CA PRO A 159 13.02 -15.49 14.64
C PRO A 159 13.61 -16.88 14.95
N CYS A 160 14.62 -17.31 14.17
CA CYS A 160 15.31 -18.59 14.38
C CYS A 160 16.08 -18.59 15.72
N LEU A 161 16.73 -17.48 16.06
CA LEU A 161 17.40 -17.30 17.35
C LEU A 161 16.43 -17.35 18.53
N ALA A 162 15.30 -16.65 18.41
CA ALA A 162 14.27 -16.65 19.45
C ALA A 162 13.71 -18.05 19.68
N TRP A 163 13.47 -18.81 18.61
CA TRP A 163 12.97 -20.18 18.68
C TRP A 163 13.96 -21.14 19.35
N ILE A 164 15.24 -21.11 18.98
CA ILE A 164 16.27 -21.99 19.58
C ILE A 164 16.53 -21.58 21.05
N GLY A 165 16.50 -20.29 21.35
CA GLY A 165 16.59 -19.78 22.73
C GLY A 165 15.45 -20.30 23.61
N PHE A 166 14.23 -20.30 23.08
CA PHE A 166 13.04 -20.87 23.74
C PHE A 166 13.19 -22.38 23.99
N LEU A 167 13.64 -23.16 23.00
CA LEU A 167 13.90 -24.59 23.16
C LEU A 167 14.99 -24.87 24.21
N THR A 168 16.06 -24.06 24.24
CA THR A 168 17.14 -24.19 25.23
C THR A 168 16.63 -23.96 26.65
N LEU A 169 15.72 -22.99 26.83
CA LEU A 169 15.12 -22.69 28.13
C LEU A 169 14.18 -23.80 28.60
N ILE A 170 13.36 -24.35 27.69
CA ILE A 170 12.43 -25.45 28.01
C ILE A 170 13.17 -26.72 28.41
N LEU A 171 14.24 -27.09 27.70
CA LEU A 171 14.98 -28.32 28.00
C LEU A 171 15.84 -28.20 29.28
N ARG A 172 16.09 -26.99 29.81
CA ARG A 172 16.94 -26.73 31.00
C ARG A 172 16.20 -26.80 32.33
N LEU A 173 14.87 -26.75 32.34
CA LEU A 173 14.08 -26.81 33.57
C LEU A 173 14.21 -28.20 34.24
N PRO A 174 14.61 -28.28 35.53
CA PRO A 174 14.81 -29.56 36.18
C PRO A 174 13.48 -30.33 36.28
N PRO A 175 13.50 -31.67 36.16
CA PRO A 175 12.32 -32.53 36.23
C PRO A 175 11.76 -32.66 37.67
N SER A 176 11.92 -31.64 38.51
CA SER A 176 11.40 -31.62 39.88
C SER A 176 9.90 -31.28 39.95
N SER A 177 9.26 -31.00 38.81
CA SER A 177 7.80 -30.95 38.67
C SER A 177 7.25 -32.00 37.68
N CYS A 178 8.11 -32.88 37.16
CA CYS A 178 7.76 -34.02 36.31
C CYS A 178 8.45 -35.26 36.86
N LEU A 179 8.05 -35.71 38.05
CA LEU A 179 8.52 -36.98 38.59
C LEU A 179 7.86 -38.12 37.80
N PHE A 180 8.70 -39.07 37.37
CA PHE A 180 8.40 -40.34 36.66
C PHE A 180 8.33 -40.34 35.14
N VAL A 181 9.46 -40.14 34.46
CA VAL A 181 9.85 -41.03 33.34
C VAL A 181 11.37 -41.07 33.31
N PHE A 182 11.97 -42.25 33.14
CA PHE A 182 13.42 -42.54 33.10
C PHE A 182 14.09 -42.98 34.41
N THR A 183 13.49 -43.91 35.14
CA THR A 183 14.27 -44.98 35.80
C THR A 183 13.55 -46.32 35.72
N GLU A 184 14.33 -47.32 35.30
CA GLU A 184 14.17 -48.76 35.53
C GLU A 184 13.15 -49.64 34.78
N SER A 185 13.77 -50.59 34.06
CA SER A 185 13.59 -52.04 34.20
C SER A 185 12.39 -52.71 33.51
N THR A 186 12.74 -53.36 32.40
CA THR A 186 12.25 -54.68 31.96
C THR A 186 10.99 -55.22 32.61
N ARG A 187 9.84 -55.12 31.92
CA ARG A 187 8.82 -56.19 31.94
C ARG A 187 8.01 -56.20 30.66
N THR A 188 8.11 -57.32 29.96
CA THR A 188 7.24 -57.78 28.88
C THR A 188 5.77 -57.74 29.30
N SER A 189 4.92 -57.06 28.53
CA SER A 189 3.55 -57.53 28.30
C SER A 189 3.02 -57.00 26.97
N GLN A 190 2.61 -57.94 26.12
CA GLN A 190 2.00 -57.71 24.82
C GLN A 190 0.59 -57.16 25.01
N THR A 191 0.28 -56.02 24.39
CA THR A 191 -1.08 -55.72 23.93
C THR A 191 -0.99 -55.13 22.52
N LYS A 192 -1.34 -55.97 21.54
CA LYS A 192 -1.52 -55.61 20.13
C LYS A 192 -2.86 -54.91 19.99
N THR A 193 -2.86 -53.64 19.58
CA THR A 193 -4.02 -53.02 18.92
C THR A 193 -3.73 -52.92 17.43
N ASN A 194 -4.53 -53.67 16.67
CA ASN A 194 -4.49 -53.85 15.23
C ASN A 194 -4.70 -52.52 14.50
N ASN A 195 -3.76 -52.18 13.62
CA ASN A 195 -4.04 -51.49 12.36
C ASN A 195 -2.80 -51.61 11.46
N ASN A 196 -2.72 -52.69 10.68
CA ASN A 196 -1.90 -52.81 9.45
C ASN A 196 -2.17 -54.16 8.77
N ASN A 197 -3.38 -54.36 8.24
CA ASN A 197 -3.85 -55.66 7.72
C ASN A 197 -3.81 -55.83 6.18
N MET A 198 -3.01 -55.06 5.44
CA MET A 198 -2.85 -55.28 3.99
C MET A 198 -1.46 -55.74 3.55
N LEU A 199 -0.37 -55.20 4.11
CA LEU A 199 0.99 -55.56 3.64
C LEU A 199 1.51 -56.90 4.18
N GLU A 200 1.09 -57.31 5.39
CA GLU A 200 1.53 -58.58 5.99
C GLU A 200 0.95 -59.81 5.28
N ARG A 201 -0.22 -59.67 4.65
CA ARG A 201 -0.88 -60.76 3.90
C ARG A 201 -0.19 -61.09 2.57
N CYS A 202 0.60 -60.17 2.01
CA CYS A 202 1.14 -60.34 0.65
C CYS A 202 2.60 -60.82 0.60
N LEU A 203 3.41 -60.59 1.65
CA LEU A 203 4.88 -60.75 1.55
C LEU A 203 5.56 -61.60 2.64
N GLY A 204 4.83 -62.07 3.65
CA GLY A 204 5.37 -62.92 4.72
C GLY A 204 6.23 -62.16 5.74
N THR A 205 6.01 -62.48 7.03
CA THR A 205 6.57 -61.76 8.19
C THR A 205 8.10 -61.70 8.23
N HIS A 206 8.78 -62.69 7.65
CA HIS A 206 10.25 -62.75 7.62
C HIS A 206 10.86 -61.78 6.59
N ARG A 207 10.26 -61.66 5.40
CA ARG A 207 10.73 -60.74 4.34
C ARG A 207 10.48 -59.28 4.70
N VAL A 208 9.36 -58.98 5.36
CA VAL A 208 9.06 -57.62 5.85
C VAL A 208 10.07 -57.15 6.89
N ARG A 209 10.49 -58.02 7.82
CA ARG A 209 11.53 -57.68 8.83
C ARG A 209 12.92 -57.51 8.21
N GLN A 210 13.27 -58.33 7.22
CA GLN A 210 14.54 -58.23 6.49
C GLN A 210 14.59 -56.96 5.62
N MET A 211 13.47 -56.62 4.96
CA MET A 211 13.30 -55.39 4.17
C MET A 211 13.29 -54.15 5.08
N GLN A 212 12.68 -54.21 6.26
CA GLN A 212 12.76 -53.13 7.26
C GLN A 212 14.19 -52.92 7.78
N ARG A 213 15.00 -53.98 7.95
CA ARG A 213 16.43 -53.85 8.32
C ARG A 213 17.26 -53.28 7.18
N ALA A 214 17.04 -53.74 5.94
CA ALA A 214 17.70 -53.20 4.74
C ALA A 214 17.36 -51.73 4.50
N ILE A 215 16.09 -51.33 4.69
CA ILE A 215 15.64 -49.93 4.63
C ILE A 215 16.27 -49.11 5.76
N ARG A 216 16.45 -49.67 6.96
CA ARG A 216 17.08 -48.96 8.09
C ARG A 216 18.58 -48.74 7.88
N HIS A 217 19.30 -49.72 7.33
CA HIS A 217 20.71 -49.56 6.96
C HIS A 217 20.88 -48.64 5.74
N GLY A 218 20.03 -48.75 4.72
CA GLY A 218 20.03 -47.86 3.55
C GLY A 218 19.75 -46.39 3.90
N LYS A 219 18.89 -46.13 4.90
CA LYS A 219 18.61 -44.77 5.41
C LYS A 219 19.85 -44.07 5.98
N ILE A 220 20.70 -44.80 6.72
CA ILE A 220 21.94 -44.25 7.31
C ILE A 220 22.99 -44.05 6.21
N THR A 221 23.13 -45.01 5.30
CA THR A 221 24.09 -44.93 4.19
C THR A 221 23.78 -43.76 3.25
N ILE A 222 22.51 -43.49 2.94
CA ILE A 222 22.09 -42.35 2.10
C ILE A 222 22.36 -41.01 2.81
N LEU A 223 22.08 -40.92 4.11
CA LEU A 223 22.36 -39.72 4.91
C LEU A 223 23.87 -39.43 4.98
N CYS A 224 24.69 -40.47 5.20
CA CYS A 224 26.14 -40.33 5.22
C CYS A 224 26.70 -39.95 3.84
N LEU A 225 26.27 -40.60 2.74
CA LEU A 225 26.70 -40.25 1.38
C LEU A 225 26.36 -38.80 1.01
N PHE A 226 25.18 -38.33 1.40
CA PHE A 226 24.74 -36.96 1.15
C PHE A 226 25.55 -35.93 1.94
N MET A 227 25.84 -36.20 3.22
CA MET A 227 26.72 -35.36 4.04
C MET A 227 28.14 -35.29 3.49
N THR A 228 28.70 -36.42 3.02
CA THR A 228 30.05 -36.43 2.42
C THR A 228 30.10 -35.62 1.13
N VAL A 229 29.05 -35.65 0.30
CA VAL A 229 28.95 -34.85 -0.93
C VAL A 229 28.86 -33.34 -0.63
N ILE A 230 28.13 -32.95 0.42
CA ILE A 230 28.04 -31.55 0.86
C ILE A 230 29.40 -31.04 1.38
N VAL A 231 30.10 -31.85 2.18
CA VAL A 231 31.41 -31.49 2.74
C VAL A 231 32.49 -31.42 1.64
N LEU A 232 32.49 -32.36 0.67
CA LEU A 232 33.40 -32.35 -0.48
C LEU A 232 33.14 -31.20 -1.46
N ARG A 233 31.89 -30.71 -1.54
CA ARG A 233 31.55 -29.50 -2.33
C ARG A 233 31.89 -28.19 -1.62
N GLY A 234 32.04 -28.20 -0.30
CA GLY A 234 32.48 -27.04 0.49
C GLY A 234 33.98 -26.78 0.38
N THR A 235 34.80 -27.78 0.03
CA THR A 235 36.27 -27.68 -0.03
C THR A 235 36.84 -27.39 -1.43
N ILE A 236 36.03 -27.47 -2.49
CA ILE A 236 36.46 -27.22 -3.87
C ILE A 236 35.89 -25.87 -4.34
N GLY A 237 36.79 -24.88 -4.43
CA GLY A 237 36.46 -23.49 -4.77
C GLY A 237 35.58 -23.33 -6.02
N ALA A 238 34.58 -22.46 -5.90
CA ALA A 238 33.60 -22.14 -6.94
C ALA A 238 34.22 -21.35 -8.10
N GLY A 239 34.99 -22.02 -8.96
CA GLY A 239 35.68 -21.43 -10.12
C GLY A 239 34.83 -21.22 -11.39
N LYS A 240 33.49 -21.37 -11.35
CA LYS A 240 32.63 -21.24 -12.55
C LYS A 240 31.28 -20.55 -12.36
N PHE A 241 31.05 -19.92 -11.20
CA PHE A 241 29.87 -19.07 -10.97
C PHE A 241 30.33 -17.61 -10.98
N GLY A 242 29.64 -16.80 -11.80
CA GLY A 242 29.99 -15.41 -12.09
C GLY A 242 29.97 -14.50 -10.86
N THR A 243 30.37 -13.25 -11.07
CA THR A 243 30.53 -12.26 -10.00
C THR A 243 29.17 -11.83 -9.41
N PRO A 244 29.04 -11.76 -8.07
CA PRO A 244 27.74 -11.69 -7.37
C PRO A 244 26.92 -10.40 -7.60
N GLU A 245 27.60 -9.27 -7.80
CA GLU A 245 26.98 -7.95 -7.96
C GLU A 245 26.19 -7.81 -9.27
N GLN A 246 26.54 -8.60 -10.29
CA GLN A 246 25.82 -8.61 -11.57
C GLN A 246 24.49 -9.39 -11.49
N ASP A 247 24.42 -10.49 -10.73
CA ASP A 247 23.20 -11.33 -10.66
C ASP A 247 22.02 -10.60 -9.96
N LEU A 248 22.32 -9.66 -9.05
CA LEU A 248 21.33 -8.89 -8.29
C LEU A 248 20.74 -7.73 -9.10
N ASN A 249 21.59 -7.05 -9.89
CA ASN A 249 21.15 -6.02 -10.85
C ASN A 249 20.35 -6.65 -12.01
N GLU A 250 20.72 -7.84 -12.47
CA GLU A 250 20.02 -8.56 -13.55
C GLU A 250 18.62 -9.06 -13.15
N LEU A 251 18.39 -9.44 -11.87
CA LEU A 251 17.05 -9.75 -11.36
C LEU A 251 16.14 -8.52 -11.32
N ARG A 252 16.70 -7.35 -10.99
CA ARG A 252 15.97 -6.08 -10.92
C ARG A 252 15.45 -5.65 -12.29
N GLU A 253 16.26 -5.81 -13.34
CA GLU A 253 15.89 -5.48 -14.73
C GLU A 253 14.88 -6.47 -15.34
N PHE A 254 14.93 -7.75 -14.95
CA PHE A 254 14.00 -8.76 -15.49
C PHE A 254 12.55 -8.52 -15.03
N TYR A 255 12.34 -8.07 -13.79
CA TYR A 255 10.99 -7.79 -13.27
C TYR A 255 10.38 -6.50 -13.83
N THR A 256 11.18 -5.51 -14.21
CA THR A 256 10.71 -4.28 -14.85
C THR A 256 10.28 -4.50 -16.30
N HIS A 257 10.94 -5.40 -17.05
CA HIS A 257 10.67 -5.58 -18.48
C HIS A 257 9.38 -6.36 -18.82
N ARG A 258 8.88 -7.22 -17.92
CA ARG A 258 7.71 -8.09 -18.20
C ARG A 258 6.35 -7.39 -18.08
N LYS A 259 6.31 -6.10 -17.73
CA LYS A 259 5.07 -5.33 -17.47
C LYS A 259 4.61 -4.38 -18.58
N ARG A 260 5.33 -4.24 -19.69
CA ARG A 260 4.85 -3.49 -20.87
C ARG A 260 4.27 -4.46 -21.91
N VAL A 261 2.94 -4.57 -21.90
CA VAL A 261 2.15 -5.05 -23.06
C VAL A 261 1.54 -3.79 -23.67
N GLU A 262 1.91 -3.48 -24.90
CA GLU A 262 1.38 -2.35 -25.68
C GLU A 262 -0.03 -2.64 -26.21
N PRO A 263 -0.93 -1.65 -26.24
CA PRO A 263 -2.02 -1.59 -27.21
C PRO A 263 -1.66 -0.64 -28.36
N HIS A 264 -1.69 -1.17 -29.60
CA HIS A 264 -1.67 -0.36 -30.82
C HIS A 264 -2.92 0.53 -30.90
N ARG A 265 -2.74 1.81 -31.22
CA ARG A 265 -3.81 2.65 -31.77
C ARG A 265 -3.24 3.53 -32.89
N VAL A 266 -3.74 3.26 -34.09
CA VAL A 266 -3.53 4.03 -35.32
C VAL A 266 -4.41 5.28 -35.25
N LEU A 267 -3.83 6.46 -35.49
CA LEU A 267 -4.55 7.66 -35.89
C LEU A 267 -3.86 8.21 -37.14
N GLU A 268 -4.63 8.27 -38.20
CA GLU A 268 -4.32 8.80 -39.51
C GLU A 268 -4.67 10.28 -39.50
N GLU A 269 -3.73 11.16 -39.90
CA GLU A 269 -4.03 12.59 -40.03
C GLU A 269 -3.57 13.13 -41.39
N VAL A 270 -4.62 13.46 -42.15
CA VAL A 270 -4.82 14.31 -43.33
C VAL A 270 -3.63 15.11 -43.89
N GLN A 271 -3.42 14.94 -45.20
CA GLN A 271 -2.56 15.73 -46.08
C GLN A 271 -2.94 17.23 -46.10
N THR A 272 -1.94 18.11 -46.16
CA THR A 272 -2.08 19.41 -46.82
C THR A 272 -0.90 19.62 -47.78
N THR A 273 -1.23 19.67 -49.07
CA THR A 273 -0.37 20.01 -50.22
C THR A 273 -0.17 21.54 -50.24
N THR A 274 1.00 22.10 -50.61
CA THR A 274 1.27 22.83 -51.89
C THR A 274 2.62 23.60 -51.71
N THR A 275 3.73 23.17 -52.33
CA THR A 275 4.41 23.72 -53.55
C THR A 275 5.36 24.92 -53.36
N THR A 276 6.67 24.59 -53.36
CA THR A 276 7.83 25.15 -54.09
C THR A 276 7.90 26.65 -54.47
N THR A 277 8.92 27.39 -54.01
CA THR A 277 10.03 27.96 -54.84
C THR A 277 11.15 28.58 -53.98
N ALA A 278 12.38 28.51 -54.51
CA ALA A 278 13.65 28.83 -53.85
C ALA A 278 14.10 30.29 -54.04
N THR A 279 14.84 30.83 -53.06
CA THR A 279 16.07 31.64 -53.26
C THR A 279 16.84 31.77 -51.94
N ASN A 280 18.17 31.66 -52.02
CA ASN A 280 19.14 31.70 -50.94
C ASN A 280 19.31 33.11 -50.34
N GLU A 281 19.58 33.21 -49.03
CA GLU A 281 20.83 33.78 -48.47
C GLU A 281 20.76 33.92 -46.93
N ASP A 282 21.78 33.35 -46.31
CA ASP A 282 22.46 33.66 -45.04
C ASP A 282 21.77 33.80 -43.67
N SER A 283 22.45 33.11 -42.74
CA SER A 283 22.62 33.35 -41.30
C SER A 283 21.68 32.66 -40.30
N SER A 284 22.29 31.73 -39.55
CA SER A 284 21.87 31.17 -38.25
C SER A 284 20.63 30.25 -38.21
N GLY A 285 20.84 28.95 -38.50
CA GLY A 285 19.94 27.86 -38.05
C GLY A 285 20.68 27.01 -37.02
N SER A 286 20.20 26.76 -35.79
CA SER A 286 18.88 26.24 -35.41
C SER A 286 18.49 25.05 -36.28
N THR A 287 18.99 23.86 -35.92
CA THR A 287 18.47 22.58 -36.40
C THR A 287 17.83 21.86 -35.22
N ASN A 288 16.56 22.19 -34.98
CA ASN A 288 15.61 21.34 -34.28
C ASN A 288 15.39 20.08 -35.14
N SER A 289 16.03 18.98 -34.77
CA SER A 289 15.53 17.64 -35.11
C SER A 289 14.63 17.17 -33.98
N ASN A 290 13.31 17.34 -34.14
CA ASN A 290 12.33 16.69 -33.28
C ASN A 290 12.31 15.19 -33.59
N ASN A 291 13.32 14.50 -33.08
CA ASN A 291 13.40 13.04 -33.10
C ASN A 291 13.04 12.55 -31.70
N TYR A 292 11.94 11.79 -31.58
CA TYR A 292 11.43 11.25 -30.30
C TYR A 292 12.37 10.23 -29.65
N GLU A 293 13.52 9.91 -30.26
CA GLU A 293 14.52 8.99 -29.71
C GLU A 293 15.69 9.66 -28.98
N THR A 294 15.77 11.00 -28.95
CA THR A 294 16.83 11.73 -28.24
C THR A 294 16.30 12.66 -27.16
N PHE A 295 15.23 12.25 -26.47
CA PHE A 295 14.79 12.94 -25.26
C PHE A 295 15.71 12.54 -24.10
N ASP A 296 16.72 13.36 -23.87
CA ASP A 296 17.65 13.21 -22.75
C ASP A 296 16.93 13.51 -21.44
N VAL A 297 16.61 12.46 -20.69
CA VAL A 297 15.96 12.54 -19.37
C VAL A 297 16.80 13.38 -18.39
N SER A 298 18.10 13.53 -18.61
CA SER A 298 18.94 14.41 -17.78
C SER A 298 18.57 15.89 -17.93
N LYS A 299 17.97 16.32 -19.06
CA LYS A 299 17.45 17.69 -19.20
C LYS A 299 16.19 17.98 -18.38
N ILE A 300 15.45 16.95 -17.92
CA ILE A 300 14.35 17.13 -16.95
C ILE A 300 14.92 17.48 -15.56
N PHE A 301 16.10 16.95 -15.21
CA PHE A 301 16.72 17.17 -13.90
C PHE A 301 17.63 18.41 -13.84
N VAL A 302 17.82 19.13 -14.96
CA VAL A 302 18.68 20.33 -15.01
C VAL A 302 17.90 21.64 -14.75
N HIS A 303 16.60 21.55 -14.46
CA HIS A 303 15.80 22.67 -13.93
C HIS A 303 15.27 22.47 -12.51
N GLU A 304 15.88 21.57 -11.72
CA GLU A 304 15.94 21.82 -10.28
C GLU A 304 16.99 22.91 -10.06
N GLY A 305 16.59 24.17 -10.27
CA GLY A 305 17.30 25.28 -9.65
C GLY A 305 17.50 24.92 -8.19
N ALA A 306 18.73 25.05 -7.70
CA ALA A 306 19.08 24.70 -6.32
C ALA A 306 17.96 25.19 -5.39
N ASP A 307 17.38 24.29 -4.59
CA ASP A 307 16.44 24.66 -3.53
C ASP A 307 17.12 25.76 -2.70
N GLU A 308 16.76 27.02 -2.94
CA GLU A 308 17.19 28.11 -2.08
C GLU A 308 16.65 27.77 -0.70
N LYS A 309 17.56 27.41 0.22
CA LYS A 309 17.17 27.17 1.60
C LYS A 309 16.45 28.42 2.08
N PRO A 310 15.16 28.34 2.45
CA PRO A 310 14.40 29.50 2.87
C PRO A 310 15.13 30.19 4.01
N ASP A 311 15.20 31.53 3.98
CA ASP A 311 15.76 32.30 5.08
C ASP A 311 14.95 31.99 6.35
N PRO A 312 15.55 31.37 7.38
CA PRO A 312 14.85 30.98 8.59
C PRO A 312 14.28 32.18 9.38
N ASN A 313 14.66 33.41 9.04
CA ASN A 313 14.16 34.63 9.67
C ASN A 313 12.98 35.27 8.93
N LYS A 314 12.61 34.80 7.73
CA LYS A 314 11.50 35.36 6.97
C LYS A 314 10.20 34.59 7.30
N PRO A 315 9.12 35.27 7.71
CA PRO A 315 7.82 34.63 7.89
C PRO A 315 7.33 34.03 6.57
N TYR A 316 6.75 32.82 6.66
CA TYR A 316 6.12 32.16 5.52
C TYR A 316 4.97 33.00 4.96
N SER A 317 4.81 32.98 3.64
CA SER A 317 3.73 33.66 2.93
C SER A 317 3.29 32.85 1.72
N LEU A 318 1.97 32.71 1.52
CA LEU A 318 1.38 32.02 0.36
C LEU A 318 1.58 32.78 -0.97
N GLY A 319 2.10 34.00 -0.91
CA GLY A 319 2.45 34.83 -2.06
C GLY A 319 2.23 36.32 -1.80
N PRO A 320 2.42 37.18 -2.82
CA PRO A 320 2.26 38.63 -2.66
C PRO A 320 0.87 38.99 -2.15
N LYS A 321 0.79 39.98 -1.26
CA LYS A 321 -0.50 40.43 -0.71
C LYS A 321 -1.35 41.08 -1.79
N ILE A 322 -2.60 40.65 -1.88
CA ILE A 322 -3.64 41.20 -2.74
C ILE A 322 -4.73 41.74 -1.81
N SER A 323 -5.26 42.94 -2.10
CA SER A 323 -6.23 43.63 -1.26
C SER A 323 -7.50 44.07 -2.01
N ASP A 324 -7.51 43.92 -3.33
CA ASP A 324 -8.51 44.40 -4.29
C ASP A 324 -9.06 43.26 -5.16
N TRP A 325 -9.01 42.01 -4.68
CA TRP A 325 -9.38 40.85 -5.48
C TRP A 325 -10.85 40.85 -5.93
N ASP A 326 -11.76 41.33 -5.09
CA ASP A 326 -13.19 41.40 -5.42
C ASP A 326 -13.44 42.38 -6.59
N GLU A 327 -12.69 43.49 -6.65
CA GLU A 327 -12.75 44.47 -7.74
C GLU A 327 -12.18 43.89 -9.04
N GLN A 328 -10.99 43.28 -8.97
CA GLN A 328 -10.36 42.62 -10.12
C GLN A 328 -11.25 41.51 -10.70
N ARG A 329 -11.87 40.71 -9.84
CA ARG A 329 -12.77 39.63 -10.24
C ARG A 329 -14.06 40.17 -10.84
N ALA A 330 -14.65 41.22 -10.28
CA ALA A 330 -15.84 41.86 -10.83
C ALA A 330 -15.58 42.43 -12.23
N ASP A 331 -14.45 43.11 -12.42
CA ASP A 331 -14.04 43.64 -13.73
C ASP A 331 -13.78 42.52 -14.74
N TRP A 332 -13.15 41.43 -14.33
CA TRP A 332 -12.92 40.26 -15.20
C TRP A 332 -14.25 39.63 -15.65
N LEU A 333 -15.19 39.41 -14.73
CA LEU A 333 -16.51 38.83 -15.02
C LEU A 333 -17.32 39.71 -15.97
N LYS A 334 -17.24 41.04 -15.81
CA LYS A 334 -17.87 42.00 -16.71
C LYS A 334 -17.27 41.94 -18.13
N ASN A 335 -15.96 41.72 -18.23
CA ASN A 335 -15.24 41.64 -19.51
C ASN A 335 -15.32 40.24 -20.18
N LYS A 336 -15.74 39.20 -19.45
CA LYS A 336 -15.80 37.80 -19.91
C LYS A 336 -17.18 37.17 -19.64
N PRO A 337 -18.26 37.65 -20.30
CA PRO A 337 -19.61 37.14 -20.06
C PRO A 337 -19.80 35.66 -20.46
N ASP A 338 -18.95 35.11 -21.33
CA ASP A 338 -18.97 33.70 -21.72
C ASP A 338 -18.60 32.74 -20.57
N PHE A 339 -18.01 33.26 -19.49
CA PHE A 339 -17.60 32.51 -18.31
C PHE A 339 -18.28 33.06 -17.05
N PRO A 340 -19.61 32.90 -16.91
CA PRO A 340 -20.33 33.41 -15.75
C PRO A 340 -19.96 32.60 -14.50
N ASN A 341 -19.96 33.27 -13.35
CA ASN A 341 -19.78 32.66 -12.04
C ASN A 341 -21.01 31.92 -11.53
N PHE A 342 -22.17 32.10 -12.17
CA PHE A 342 -23.39 31.35 -11.92
C PHE A 342 -23.89 30.70 -13.21
N LEU A 343 -24.18 29.40 -13.16
CA LEU A 343 -24.69 28.61 -14.30
C LEU A 343 -26.21 28.71 -14.45
N GLY A 344 -26.89 29.20 -13.41
CA GLY A 344 -28.33 29.44 -13.37
C GLY A 344 -28.69 30.42 -12.25
N PRO A 345 -29.98 30.66 -11.96
CA PRO A 345 -30.41 31.67 -10.99
C PRO A 345 -29.81 31.49 -9.59
N THR A 346 -29.62 30.24 -9.16
CA THR A 346 -29.15 29.89 -7.82
C THR A 346 -27.94 28.96 -7.83
N LYS A 347 -27.49 28.50 -9.01
CA LYS A 347 -26.42 27.49 -9.14
C LYS A 347 -25.07 28.15 -9.39
N PRO A 348 -24.17 28.22 -8.40
CA PRO A 348 -22.83 28.74 -8.59
C PRO A 348 -22.01 27.81 -9.49
N ARG A 349 -20.98 28.35 -10.15
CA ARG A 349 -19.96 27.56 -10.81
C ARG A 349 -19.00 27.02 -9.76
N VAL A 350 -18.84 25.69 -9.73
CA VAL A 350 -18.07 24.99 -8.69
C VAL A 350 -16.91 24.22 -9.31
N LEU A 351 -15.74 24.36 -8.70
CA LEU A 351 -14.57 23.54 -8.99
C LEU A 351 -14.29 22.62 -7.80
N LEU A 352 -14.49 21.31 -7.98
CA LEU A 352 -14.09 20.31 -7.00
C LEU A 352 -12.60 20.04 -7.15
N VAL A 353 -11.86 20.22 -6.05
CA VAL A 353 -10.41 20.08 -6.00
C VAL A 353 -10.07 18.93 -5.05
N THR A 354 -9.27 18.01 -5.55
CA THR A 354 -8.72 16.90 -4.77
C THR A 354 -7.27 16.66 -5.19
N GLY A 355 -6.56 15.80 -4.47
CA GLY A 355 -5.19 15.48 -4.84
C GLY A 355 -4.57 14.38 -4.00
N SER A 356 -3.44 13.90 -4.48
CA SER A 356 -2.60 12.92 -3.80
C SER A 356 -1.12 13.20 -4.07
N SER A 357 -0.24 12.54 -3.32
CA SER A 357 1.20 12.60 -3.55
C SER A 357 1.54 12.24 -5.02
N PRO A 358 2.56 12.89 -5.64
CA PRO A 358 3.07 12.50 -6.96
C PRO A 358 3.74 11.14 -6.96
N LYS A 359 4.25 10.71 -5.80
CA LYS A 359 4.94 9.43 -5.66
C LYS A 359 3.92 8.32 -5.46
N PRO A 360 4.18 7.10 -5.98
CA PRO A 360 3.38 5.92 -5.67
C PRO A 360 3.19 5.74 -4.17
N CYS A 361 2.06 5.18 -3.77
CA CYS A 361 1.78 4.92 -2.37
C CYS A 361 2.81 3.97 -1.76
N GLU A 362 3.16 4.20 -0.49
CA GLU A 362 4.04 3.29 0.23
C GLU A 362 3.40 1.91 0.38
N ASN A 363 2.09 1.89 0.57
CA ASN A 363 1.27 0.70 0.42
C ASN A 363 0.76 0.62 -1.04
N PRO A 364 1.22 -0.35 -1.87
CA PRO A 364 0.88 -0.38 -3.29
C PRO A 364 -0.62 -0.51 -3.59
N VAL A 365 -1.41 -1.07 -2.66
CA VAL A 365 -2.88 -1.12 -2.84
C VAL A 365 -3.52 0.25 -2.68
N GLY A 366 -2.86 1.20 -2.01
CA GLY A 366 -3.37 2.57 -1.79
C GLY A 366 -3.66 3.29 -3.10
N ASP A 367 -2.82 3.13 -4.13
CA ASP A 367 -3.04 3.71 -5.46
C ASP A 367 -4.35 3.21 -6.10
N HIS A 368 -4.75 1.96 -5.84
CA HIS A 368 -6.03 1.43 -6.30
C HIS A 368 -7.22 2.13 -5.64
N TYR A 369 -7.13 2.45 -4.34
CA TYR A 369 -8.18 3.16 -3.62
C TYR A 369 -8.24 4.64 -4.00
N LEU A 370 -7.10 5.27 -4.30
CA LEU A 370 -7.07 6.61 -4.90
C LEU A 370 -7.80 6.62 -6.25
N LEU A 371 -7.54 5.61 -7.10
CA LEU A 371 -8.22 5.45 -8.40
C LEU A 371 -9.74 5.26 -8.23
N LYS A 372 -10.18 4.43 -7.28
CA LYS A 372 -11.62 4.24 -6.98
C LYS A 372 -12.25 5.54 -6.47
N SER A 373 -11.56 6.26 -5.60
CA SER A 373 -12.02 7.54 -5.06
C SER A 373 -12.19 8.59 -6.15
N ILE A 374 -11.24 8.74 -7.07
CA ILE A 374 -11.39 9.70 -8.17
C ILE A 374 -12.49 9.29 -9.16
N LYS A 375 -12.66 8.00 -9.48
CA LYS A 375 -13.83 7.55 -10.26
C LYS A 375 -15.14 8.00 -9.60
N ASN A 376 -15.27 7.76 -8.30
CA ASN A 376 -16.46 8.14 -7.54
C ASN A 376 -16.74 9.65 -7.62
N LYS A 377 -15.71 10.49 -7.43
CA LYS A 377 -15.81 11.95 -7.58
C LYS A 377 -16.17 12.36 -9.02
N ILE A 378 -15.57 11.72 -10.03
CA ILE A 378 -15.90 11.96 -11.44
C ILE A 378 -17.37 11.66 -11.71
N ASP A 379 -17.90 10.57 -11.16
CA ASP A 379 -19.31 10.19 -11.37
C ASP A 379 -20.28 11.21 -10.76
N TYR A 380 -20.07 11.60 -9.50
CA TYR A 380 -20.86 12.66 -8.85
C TYR A 380 -20.74 13.99 -9.60
N CYS A 381 -19.52 14.47 -9.85
CA CYS A 381 -19.30 15.76 -10.50
C CYS A 381 -19.84 15.77 -11.94
N ARG A 382 -19.71 14.65 -12.66
CA ARG A 382 -20.30 14.49 -13.98
C ARG A 382 -21.80 14.63 -13.88
N ILE A 383 -22.47 13.98 -12.94
CA ILE A 383 -23.92 14.12 -12.73
C ILE A 383 -24.24 15.60 -12.45
N HIS A 384 -23.69 16.16 -11.38
CA HIS A 384 -24.05 17.47 -10.85
C HIS A 384 -23.53 18.68 -11.67
N GLY A 385 -22.75 18.46 -12.73
CA GLY A 385 -22.22 19.55 -13.56
C GLY A 385 -21.18 20.39 -12.81
N ILE A 386 -20.27 19.71 -12.12
CA ILE A 386 -19.17 20.30 -11.36
C ILE A 386 -17.86 19.94 -12.07
N GLU A 387 -16.94 20.90 -12.18
CA GLU A 387 -15.62 20.66 -12.76
C GLU A 387 -14.69 20.00 -11.73
N VAL A 388 -13.72 19.19 -12.18
CA VAL A 388 -12.78 18.49 -11.28
C VAL A 388 -11.35 18.87 -11.62
N PHE A 389 -10.60 19.29 -10.60
CA PHE A 389 -9.15 19.45 -10.66
C PHE A 389 -8.48 18.43 -9.73
N TYR A 390 -7.61 17.58 -10.29
CA TYR A 390 -6.84 16.60 -9.53
C TYR A 390 -5.37 17.02 -9.48
N ASN A 391 -4.88 17.35 -8.29
CA ASN A 391 -3.48 17.73 -8.10
C ASN A 391 -2.58 16.53 -7.78
N PHE A 392 -1.45 16.45 -8.48
CA PHE A 392 -0.32 15.57 -8.15
C PHE A 392 0.96 16.35 -7.80
N ALA A 393 0.98 17.67 -7.91
CA ALA A 393 2.19 18.48 -7.70
C ALA A 393 2.31 18.98 -6.25
N LEU A 394 3.53 18.99 -5.73
CA LEU A 394 3.86 19.73 -4.51
C LEU A 394 4.32 21.14 -4.92
N PHE A 395 3.43 22.13 -4.79
CA PHE A 395 3.71 23.52 -5.18
C PHE A 395 4.70 24.23 -4.25
N ASP A 396 4.72 23.81 -2.99
CA ASP A 396 5.50 24.46 -1.94
C ASP A 396 6.08 23.38 -1.01
N ALA A 397 7.40 23.36 -0.90
CA ALA A 397 8.11 22.36 -0.11
C ALA A 397 7.89 22.53 1.40
N GLU A 398 7.53 23.72 1.88
CA GLU A 398 7.25 24.01 3.30
C GLU A 398 5.87 23.50 3.71
N MET A 399 4.89 23.58 2.79
CA MET A 399 3.50 23.17 3.00
C MET A 399 3.26 21.72 2.59
N ALA A 400 4.08 20.79 3.07
CA ALA A 400 3.94 19.37 2.77
C ALA A 400 2.79 18.69 3.55
N GLY A 401 2.28 17.58 3.02
CA GLY A 401 1.23 16.77 3.65
C GLY A 401 -0.16 17.39 3.47
N PHE A 402 -0.98 17.37 4.52
CA PHE A 402 -2.34 17.92 4.48
C PHE A 402 -2.36 19.44 4.28
N TRP A 403 -1.27 20.14 4.60
CA TRP A 403 -1.11 21.58 4.37
C TRP A 403 -0.96 21.97 2.89
N ALA A 404 -0.66 21.03 1.98
CA ALA A 404 -0.44 21.30 0.56
C ALA A 404 -1.68 21.86 -0.14
N LYS A 405 -2.86 21.70 0.46
CA LYS A 405 -4.12 22.24 -0.06
C LYS A 405 -4.15 23.77 -0.05
N LEU A 406 -3.51 24.45 0.92
CA LEU A 406 -3.59 25.91 1.04
C LEU A 406 -2.97 26.65 -0.17
N PRO A 407 -1.70 26.41 -0.55
CA PRO A 407 -1.12 27.04 -1.74
C PRO A 407 -1.88 26.71 -3.03
N LEU A 408 -2.34 25.47 -3.17
CA LEU A 408 -3.12 25.02 -4.32
C LEU A 408 -4.46 25.76 -4.44
N ILE A 409 -5.21 25.85 -3.34
CA ILE A 409 -6.49 26.56 -3.28
C ILE A 409 -6.28 28.01 -3.68
N ARG A 410 -5.29 28.70 -3.08
CA ARG A 410 -4.97 30.10 -3.43
C ARG A 410 -4.69 30.24 -4.92
N LYS A 411 -3.86 29.35 -5.48
CA LYS A 411 -3.49 29.39 -6.90
C LYS A 411 -4.72 29.20 -7.80
N LEU A 412 -5.60 28.26 -7.48
CA LEU A 412 -6.80 28.00 -8.28
C LEU A 412 -7.82 29.14 -8.19
N LEU A 413 -8.05 29.71 -7.01
CA LEU A 413 -8.94 30.87 -6.84
C LEU A 413 -8.49 32.06 -7.71
N LEU A 414 -7.19 32.36 -7.71
CA LEU A 414 -6.60 33.45 -8.51
C LEU A 414 -6.57 33.14 -10.01
N SER A 415 -6.46 31.86 -10.39
CA SER A 415 -6.34 31.47 -11.81
C SER A 415 -7.70 31.28 -12.48
N HIS A 416 -8.76 31.08 -11.68
CA HIS A 416 -10.12 30.83 -12.15
C HIS A 416 -11.12 31.82 -11.53
N PRO A 417 -11.10 33.10 -11.94
CA PRO A 417 -12.04 34.12 -11.45
C PRO A 417 -13.52 33.79 -11.73
N GLU A 418 -13.80 32.97 -12.74
CA GLU A 418 -15.13 32.47 -13.07
C GLU A 418 -15.70 31.48 -12.04
N ILE A 419 -14.88 30.90 -11.17
CA ILE A 419 -15.36 29.98 -10.13
C ILE A 419 -15.92 30.80 -8.98
N GLU A 420 -17.13 30.47 -8.53
CA GLU A 420 -17.75 31.10 -7.35
C GLU A 420 -17.40 30.33 -6.08
N PHE A 421 -17.45 29.00 -6.13
CA PHE A 421 -17.05 28.13 -5.01
C PHE A 421 -16.00 27.11 -5.43
N LEU A 422 -14.93 27.03 -4.65
CA LEU A 422 -13.99 25.93 -4.69
C LEU A 422 -14.42 24.90 -3.63
N TRP A 423 -14.66 23.67 -4.05
CA TRP A 423 -14.97 22.56 -3.16
C TRP A 423 -13.73 21.70 -2.96
N TRP A 424 -13.05 21.85 -1.83
CA TRP A 424 -11.97 20.94 -1.47
C TRP A 424 -12.55 19.62 -0.97
N MET A 425 -12.08 18.49 -1.50
CA MET A 425 -12.47 17.16 -1.02
C MET A 425 -11.26 16.23 -0.95
N ASP A 426 -10.98 15.68 0.22
CA ASP A 426 -9.86 14.78 0.45
C ASP A 426 -9.96 13.49 -0.39
N SER A 427 -8.80 12.89 -0.67
CA SER A 427 -8.73 11.68 -1.51
C SER A 427 -9.35 10.44 -0.85
N ASP A 428 -9.48 10.41 0.48
CA ASP A 428 -10.14 9.37 1.27
C ASP A 428 -11.59 9.73 1.66
N ALA A 429 -12.12 10.83 1.15
CA ALA A 429 -13.55 11.16 1.19
C ALA A 429 -14.26 10.67 -0.08
N MET A 430 -15.43 10.05 0.06
CA MET A 430 -16.18 9.48 -1.07
C MET A 430 -17.63 9.92 -1.03
N PHE A 431 -18.20 10.22 -2.19
CA PHE A 431 -19.63 10.44 -2.36
C PHE A 431 -20.39 9.14 -2.20
N THR A 432 -21.36 9.13 -1.31
CA THR A 432 -22.26 7.99 -1.04
C THR A 432 -23.72 8.33 -1.31
N ASP A 433 -24.06 9.59 -1.56
CA ASP A 433 -25.33 10.03 -2.13
C ASP A 433 -25.06 10.68 -3.49
N MET A 434 -25.46 10.02 -4.59
CA MET A 434 -25.29 10.51 -5.96
C MET A 434 -26.48 11.34 -6.46
N ALA A 435 -27.54 11.46 -5.64
CA ALA A 435 -28.75 12.20 -5.99
C ALA A 435 -28.87 13.53 -5.23
N PHE A 436 -28.26 13.64 -4.06
CA PHE A 436 -28.27 14.86 -3.26
C PHE A 436 -27.52 16.00 -3.94
N GLU A 437 -28.16 17.15 -4.11
CA GLU A 437 -27.54 18.40 -4.56
C GLU A 437 -27.34 19.33 -3.36
N VAL A 438 -26.18 19.98 -3.30
CA VAL A 438 -25.85 20.93 -2.23
C VAL A 438 -26.84 22.11 -2.25
N PRO A 439 -27.39 22.53 -1.10
CA PRO A 439 -28.37 23.61 -1.05
C PRO A 439 -27.71 25.00 -1.17
N TRP A 440 -27.25 25.37 -2.37
CA TRP A 440 -26.44 26.57 -2.63
C TRP A 440 -27.03 27.88 -2.09
N GLU A 441 -28.36 28.03 -2.15
CA GLU A 441 -29.06 29.24 -1.66
C GLU A 441 -28.88 29.45 -0.15
N ARG A 442 -28.72 28.36 0.62
CA ARG A 442 -28.45 28.42 2.07
C ARG A 442 -27.15 29.16 2.37
N TYR A 443 -26.18 29.11 1.45
CA TYR A 443 -24.82 29.64 1.66
C TYR A 443 -24.58 30.97 0.96
N LYS A 444 -25.62 31.62 0.44
CA LYS A 444 -25.49 32.88 -0.33
C LYS A 444 -24.73 33.97 0.43
N ASP A 445 -24.89 34.04 1.75
CA ASP A 445 -24.28 35.07 2.61
C ASP A 445 -22.98 34.62 3.30
N SER A 446 -22.58 33.36 3.09
CA SER A 446 -21.40 32.73 3.68
C SER A 446 -20.27 32.57 2.64
N ASN A 447 -19.03 32.63 3.11
CA ASN A 447 -17.84 32.46 2.26
C ASN A 447 -17.14 31.13 2.51
N PHE A 448 -17.35 30.51 3.68
CA PHE A 448 -16.69 29.26 4.03
C PHE A 448 -17.65 28.31 4.71
N VAL A 449 -17.87 27.14 4.12
CA VAL A 449 -18.83 26.13 4.59
C VAL A 449 -18.08 24.85 4.92
N MET A 450 -18.18 24.40 6.16
CA MET A 450 -17.56 23.16 6.64
C MET A 450 -18.60 22.36 7.42
N HIS A 451 -18.48 21.04 7.42
CA HIS A 451 -19.27 20.24 8.35
C HIS A 451 -18.77 20.49 9.78
N GLY A 452 -19.67 20.78 10.72
CA GLY A 452 -19.32 21.01 12.12
C GLY A 452 -20.47 21.54 12.97
N TRP A 453 -20.18 21.80 14.25
CA TRP A 453 -21.15 22.33 15.20
C TRP A 453 -20.59 23.55 15.92
N ASN A 454 -21.36 24.64 15.96
CA ASN A 454 -20.98 25.88 16.65
C ASN A 454 -20.52 25.63 18.09
N GLU A 455 -21.31 24.88 18.86
CA GLU A 455 -20.99 24.57 20.26
C GLU A 455 -19.68 23.79 20.40
N MET A 456 -19.39 22.86 19.47
CA MET A 456 -18.16 22.08 19.52
C MET A 456 -16.92 22.91 19.18
N VAL A 457 -17.05 23.87 18.26
CA VAL A 457 -15.94 24.72 17.81
C VAL A 457 -15.70 25.89 18.79
N TYR A 458 -16.72 26.69 19.05
CA TYR A 458 -16.59 27.95 19.79
C TYR A 458 -16.61 27.76 21.31
N ASP A 459 -17.44 26.85 21.82
CA ASP A 459 -17.63 26.70 23.26
C ASP A 459 -16.74 25.60 23.83
N GLN A 460 -16.79 24.41 23.23
CA GLN A 460 -16.03 23.24 23.70
C GLN A 460 -14.57 23.21 23.22
N LYS A 461 -14.24 23.99 22.17
CA LYS A 461 -12.91 24.06 21.57
C LYS A 461 -12.38 22.67 21.16
N ASN A 462 -13.27 21.85 20.63
CA ASN A 462 -12.98 20.46 20.27
C ASN A 462 -12.30 20.42 18.91
N TRP A 463 -11.17 19.72 18.80
CA TRP A 463 -10.40 19.63 17.55
C TRP A 463 -11.13 18.92 16.40
N ILE A 464 -12.16 18.14 16.72
CA ILE A 464 -13.09 17.50 15.76
C ILE A 464 -14.45 18.22 15.69
N GLY A 465 -14.52 19.47 16.18
CA GLY A 465 -15.73 20.29 16.13
C GLY A 465 -16.17 20.67 14.71
N LEU A 466 -15.21 20.65 13.77
CA LEU A 466 -15.40 20.81 12.32
C LEU A 466 -14.47 19.87 11.56
N ASN A 467 -14.68 19.73 10.24
CA ASN A 467 -13.79 18.98 9.36
C ASN A 467 -13.33 19.80 8.15
N THR A 468 -12.03 19.72 7.83
CA THR A 468 -11.41 20.41 6.68
C THR A 468 -11.06 19.47 5.53
N GLY A 469 -11.66 18.28 5.50
CA GLY A 469 -11.51 17.32 4.41
C GLY A 469 -12.62 17.36 3.37
N SER A 470 -13.70 18.09 3.62
CA SER A 470 -14.72 18.42 2.64
C SER A 470 -15.35 19.78 2.99
N PHE A 471 -15.09 20.80 2.19
CA PHE A 471 -15.55 22.16 2.45
C PHE A 471 -15.73 22.98 1.17
N LEU A 472 -16.54 24.04 1.27
CA LEU A 472 -16.76 25.02 0.21
C LEU A 472 -16.11 26.34 0.59
N LEU A 473 -15.27 26.91 -0.28
CA LEU A 473 -14.64 28.21 -0.09
C LEU A 473 -14.98 29.13 -1.27
N ARG A 474 -15.57 30.29 -0.99
CA ARG A 474 -15.99 31.27 -2.01
C ARG A 474 -14.76 31.97 -2.60
N ASN A 475 -14.79 32.26 -3.90
CA ASN A 475 -13.76 33.07 -4.54
C ASN A 475 -13.96 34.57 -4.27
N CYS A 476 -13.35 35.07 -3.20
CA CYS A 476 -13.43 36.47 -2.78
C CYS A 476 -12.20 36.90 -1.97
N GLN A 477 -12.03 38.20 -1.77
CA GLN A 477 -10.93 38.78 -0.99
C GLN A 477 -10.86 38.20 0.43
N TRP A 478 -12.03 38.04 1.07
CA TRP A 478 -12.14 37.44 2.40
C TRP A 478 -11.49 36.05 2.49
N SER A 479 -11.63 35.23 1.44
CA SER A 479 -11.03 33.89 1.41
C SER A 479 -9.52 33.92 1.23
N LEU A 480 -8.99 34.89 0.48
CA LEU A 480 -7.53 35.08 0.40
C LEU A 480 -6.96 35.48 1.76
N ASP A 481 -7.65 36.37 2.47
CA ASP A 481 -7.26 36.80 3.81
C ASP A 481 -7.34 35.66 4.83
N LEU A 482 -8.35 34.79 4.71
CA LEU A 482 -8.47 33.59 5.54
C LEU A 482 -7.30 32.64 5.30
N LEU A 483 -6.92 32.39 4.05
CA LEU A 483 -5.79 31.53 3.71
C LEU A 483 -4.48 32.06 4.30
N ASP A 484 -4.25 33.38 4.23
CA ASP A 484 -3.10 34.04 4.86
C ASP A 484 -3.09 33.85 6.40
N ALA A 485 -4.27 33.89 7.04
CA ALA A 485 -4.41 33.69 8.48
C ALA A 485 -4.31 32.22 8.92
N TRP A 486 -4.62 31.29 8.02
CA TRP A 486 -4.61 29.84 8.29
C TRP A 486 -3.23 29.21 8.09
N ALA A 487 -2.47 29.67 7.11
CA ALA A 487 -1.14 29.17 6.76
C ALA A 487 -0.04 29.20 7.86
N PRO A 488 -0.02 30.11 8.85
CA PRO A 488 1.15 30.29 9.73
C PRO A 488 1.58 29.07 10.55
N MET A 489 0.66 28.14 10.83
CA MET A 489 0.97 26.89 11.55
C MET A 489 1.41 25.74 10.62
N GLY A 490 1.45 25.98 9.31
CA GLY A 490 1.72 24.99 8.28
C GLY A 490 3.18 24.69 7.94
N PRO A 491 4.15 25.62 8.00
CA PRO A 491 5.53 25.34 7.58
C PRO A 491 6.17 24.19 8.35
N LYS A 492 6.62 23.14 7.63
CA LYS A 492 7.19 21.92 8.22
C LYS A 492 8.42 22.18 9.11
N GLY A 493 8.69 21.26 10.03
CA GLY A 493 9.79 21.37 10.98
C GLY A 493 9.37 22.10 12.26
N LYS A 494 10.27 22.91 12.82
CA LYS A 494 10.07 23.51 14.15
C LYS A 494 8.76 24.29 14.29
N VAL A 495 8.37 25.07 13.28
CA VAL A 495 7.14 25.88 13.30
C VAL A 495 5.91 24.99 13.50
N ARG A 496 5.72 23.97 12.65
CA ARG A 496 4.60 23.03 12.73
C ARG A 496 4.63 22.18 14.00
N GLU A 497 5.80 21.78 14.47
CA GLU A 497 5.96 21.01 15.72
C GLU A 497 5.58 21.85 16.95
N ASP A 498 6.05 23.10 17.03
CA ASP A 498 5.74 24.00 18.14
C ASP A 498 4.28 24.45 18.11
N ALA A 499 3.73 24.72 16.92
CA ALA A 499 2.30 24.95 16.75
C ALA A 499 1.46 23.74 17.18
N GLY A 500 1.89 22.52 16.89
CA GLY A 500 1.22 21.29 17.34
C GLY A 500 1.11 21.18 18.87
N LYS A 501 2.14 21.63 19.61
CA LYS A 501 2.11 21.70 21.08
C LYS A 501 1.10 22.72 21.58
N ILE A 502 1.01 23.88 20.92
CA ILE A 502 0.01 24.92 21.23
C ILE A 502 -1.39 24.35 20.99
N LEU A 503 -1.65 23.80 19.82
CA LEU A 503 -2.95 23.22 19.47
C LEU A 503 -3.37 22.12 20.44
N THR A 504 -2.44 21.25 20.86
CA THR A 504 -2.74 20.17 21.83
C THR A 504 -3.08 20.72 23.22
N ARG A 505 -2.49 21.85 23.61
CA ARG A 505 -2.77 22.50 24.89
C ARG A 505 -4.13 23.20 24.89
N GLU A 506 -4.47 23.84 23.78
CA GLU A 506 -5.63 24.74 23.67
C GLU A 506 -6.90 24.04 23.20
N LEU A 507 -6.77 22.93 22.44
CA LEU A 507 -7.91 22.19 21.88
C LEU A 507 -8.23 20.94 22.68
N LYS A 508 -9.50 20.78 23.01
CA LYS A 508 -10.03 19.63 23.74
C LYS A 508 -9.96 18.38 22.86
N GLY A 509 -9.45 17.29 23.45
CA GLY A 509 -9.46 15.96 22.85
C GLY A 509 -8.43 15.71 21.75
N ARG A 510 -7.55 16.70 21.45
CA ARG A 510 -6.51 16.56 20.44
C ARG A 510 -5.35 15.68 20.96
N PRO A 511 -4.90 14.65 20.22
CA PRO A 511 -3.70 13.91 20.58
C PRO A 511 -2.41 14.71 20.31
N VAL A 512 -1.27 14.25 20.84
CA VAL A 512 0.03 14.91 20.67
C VAL A 512 0.64 14.53 19.32
N PHE A 513 0.63 15.46 18.36
CA PHE A 513 1.31 15.36 17.07
C PHE A 513 1.51 16.76 16.46
N GLU A 514 2.22 16.85 15.34
CA GLU A 514 2.46 18.10 14.58
C GLU A 514 1.15 18.84 14.25
N ALA A 515 1.21 20.15 14.03
CA ALA A 515 0.03 20.93 13.63
C ALA A 515 -0.59 20.41 12.32
N ASP A 516 -1.91 20.29 12.31
CA ASP A 516 -2.74 19.94 11.16
C ASP A 516 -3.67 21.11 10.81
N ASP A 517 -4.10 21.15 9.54
CA ASP A 517 -4.93 22.21 9.00
C ASP A 517 -6.30 22.29 9.72
N GLN A 518 -6.90 21.15 10.09
CA GLN A 518 -8.18 21.10 10.79
C GLN A 518 -8.10 21.77 12.17
N SER A 519 -7.13 21.37 12.98
CA SER A 519 -6.90 21.92 14.31
C SER A 519 -6.55 23.40 14.24
N ALA A 520 -5.73 23.81 13.27
CA ALA A 520 -5.40 25.21 13.06
C ALA A 520 -6.63 26.05 12.70
N MET A 521 -7.57 25.49 11.92
CA MET A 521 -8.84 26.16 11.60
C MET A 521 -9.72 26.32 12.84
N VAL A 522 -9.88 25.26 13.65
CA VAL A 522 -10.60 25.36 14.93
C VAL A 522 -9.99 26.45 15.80
N TYR A 523 -8.65 26.46 15.92
CA TYR A 523 -7.92 27.45 16.70
C TYR A 523 -8.15 28.88 16.20
N LEU A 524 -8.09 29.10 14.88
CA LEU A 524 -8.34 30.40 14.26
C LEU A 524 -9.76 30.88 14.53
N LEU A 525 -10.77 30.03 14.33
CA LEU A 525 -12.17 30.41 14.52
C LEU A 525 -12.51 30.68 15.97
N MET A 526 -11.97 29.89 16.91
CA MET A 526 -12.25 30.13 18.34
C MET A 526 -11.56 31.39 18.87
N THR A 527 -10.37 31.73 18.35
CA THR A 527 -9.60 32.90 18.83
C THR A 527 -9.98 34.20 18.14
N GLN A 528 -10.48 34.14 16.91
CA GLN A 528 -10.83 35.30 16.08
C GLN A 528 -12.27 35.21 15.56
N ARG A 529 -13.21 34.77 16.42
CA ARG A 529 -14.63 34.60 16.07
C ARG A 529 -15.22 35.89 15.51
N ASP A 530 -14.95 37.03 16.14
CA ASP A 530 -15.50 38.34 15.73
C ASP A 530 -15.02 38.77 14.33
N LYS A 531 -13.89 38.22 13.86
CA LYS A 531 -13.33 38.55 12.55
C LYS A 531 -13.82 37.61 11.45
N TRP A 532 -13.98 36.32 11.75
CA TRP A 532 -14.25 35.30 10.72
C TRP A 532 -15.64 34.66 10.82
N GLY A 533 -16.19 34.57 12.02
CA GLY A 533 -17.38 33.76 12.34
C GLY A 533 -18.60 34.09 11.50
N ASP A 534 -18.86 35.37 11.22
CA ASP A 534 -20.05 35.82 10.47
C ASP A 534 -20.11 35.31 9.03
N LYS A 535 -18.97 34.92 8.45
CA LYS A 535 -18.87 34.40 7.08
C LYS A 535 -18.62 32.89 7.02
N VAL A 536 -18.53 32.23 8.18
CA VAL A 536 -18.37 30.79 8.30
C VAL A 536 -19.71 30.13 8.60
N TYR A 537 -20.07 29.11 7.83
CA TYR A 537 -21.24 28.27 8.07
C TYR A 537 -20.79 26.87 8.50
N LEU A 538 -21.11 26.49 9.74
CA LEU A 538 -20.89 25.13 10.24
C LEU A 538 -22.14 24.28 9.97
N GLU A 539 -22.07 23.47 8.91
CA GLU A 539 -23.16 22.62 8.43
C GLU A 539 -23.26 21.32 9.23
N ASN A 540 -24.48 20.96 9.61
CA ASN A 540 -24.78 19.75 10.36
C ASN A 540 -26.15 19.13 10.01
N ALA A 541 -26.88 19.70 9.03
CA ALA A 541 -28.14 19.15 8.55
C ALA A 541 -27.96 17.95 7.61
N TYR A 542 -26.79 17.86 6.97
CA TYR A 542 -26.39 16.73 6.13
C TYR A 542 -24.88 16.50 6.23
N TYR A 543 -24.42 15.33 5.81
CA TYR A 543 -23.01 14.94 5.91
C TYR A 543 -22.18 15.49 4.75
N LEU A 544 -21.91 16.81 4.74
CA LEU A 544 -20.86 17.40 3.90
C LEU A 544 -19.50 16.73 4.19
N HIS A 545 -19.32 16.29 5.43
CA HIS A 545 -18.35 15.28 5.85
C HIS A 545 -19.07 14.30 6.80
N GLY A 546 -18.99 13.01 6.53
CA GLY A 546 -19.52 11.96 7.40
C GLY A 546 -18.42 11.03 7.90
N TYR A 547 -18.27 10.91 9.22
CA TYR A 547 -17.27 10.03 9.81
C TYR A 547 -17.61 8.56 9.51
N TRP A 548 -16.75 7.88 8.76
CA TRP A 548 -17.00 6.53 8.27
C TRP A 548 -17.36 5.51 9.36
N GLY A 549 -16.75 5.62 10.54
CA GLY A 549 -16.89 4.65 11.63
C GLY A 549 -18.31 4.50 12.20
N ILE A 550 -19.21 5.47 11.96
CA ILE A 550 -20.63 5.40 12.36
C ILE A 550 -21.59 5.19 11.19
N LEU A 551 -21.08 5.19 9.96
CA LEU A 551 -21.90 5.14 8.74
C LEU A 551 -21.81 3.78 8.03
N VAL A 552 -20.61 3.25 7.84
CA VAL A 552 -20.37 2.12 6.91
C VAL A 552 -21.03 0.80 7.32
N ASP A 553 -21.32 0.65 8.61
CA ASP A 553 -21.99 -0.52 9.16
C ASP A 553 -23.53 -0.42 9.05
N ARG A 554 -24.06 0.75 8.65
CA ARG A 554 -25.50 1.02 8.46
C ARG A 554 -25.95 1.00 7.00
N TYR A 555 -25.06 0.78 6.03
CA TYR A 555 -25.45 0.86 4.61
C TYR A 555 -26.56 -0.10 4.21
N GLU A 556 -26.57 -1.33 4.72
CA GLU A 556 -27.66 -2.28 4.46
C GLU A 556 -28.99 -1.79 5.04
N GLU A 557 -28.98 -1.23 6.26
CA GLU A 557 -30.16 -0.59 6.86
C GLU A 557 -30.66 0.58 6.00
N MET A 558 -29.73 1.37 5.43
CA MET A 558 -30.06 2.51 4.57
C MET A 558 -30.72 2.07 3.25
N ILE A 559 -30.21 1.00 2.64
CA ILE A 559 -30.77 0.42 1.40
C ILE A 559 -32.18 -0.13 1.64
N GLU A 560 -32.43 -0.72 2.80
CA GLU A 560 -33.73 -1.34 3.11
C GLU A 560 -34.80 -0.29 3.45
N ASN A 561 -34.45 0.77 4.18
CA ASN A 561 -35.42 1.70 4.76
C ASN A 561 -35.52 3.05 4.06
N TYR A 562 -34.52 3.44 3.28
CA TYR A 562 -34.41 4.78 2.68
C TYR A 562 -34.03 4.72 1.20
N HIS A 563 -33.81 5.90 0.61
CA HIS A 563 -33.35 6.06 -0.76
C HIS A 563 -32.34 7.23 -0.84
N PRO A 564 -31.52 7.31 -1.91
CA PRO A 564 -30.65 8.45 -2.16
C PRO A 564 -31.40 9.78 -2.27
N GLY A 565 -30.74 10.88 -1.93
CA GLY A 565 -31.25 12.25 -2.03
C GLY A 565 -31.44 12.97 -0.69
N PHE A 566 -31.20 12.30 0.45
CA PHE A 566 -31.31 12.92 1.77
C PHE A 566 -30.01 13.60 2.23
N GLY A 567 -28.85 13.06 1.86
CA GLY A 567 -27.53 13.57 2.25
C GLY A 567 -27.13 13.40 3.73
N ASP A 568 -28.03 12.90 4.60
CA ASP A 568 -27.87 12.84 6.06
C ASP A 568 -27.75 11.42 6.63
N HIS A 569 -28.13 11.20 7.90
CA HIS A 569 -28.11 9.89 8.58
C HIS A 569 -28.97 8.80 7.94
N ARG A 570 -29.89 9.15 7.04
CA ARG A 570 -30.70 8.22 6.24
C ARG A 570 -29.95 7.77 4.99
N TRP A 571 -29.17 8.66 4.40
CA TRP A 571 -28.33 8.40 3.23
C TRP A 571 -27.20 9.45 3.14
N PRO A 572 -25.96 9.16 3.58
CA PRO A 572 -24.95 10.20 3.77
C PRO A 572 -24.39 10.71 2.44
N LEU A 573 -24.27 12.04 2.28
CA LEU A 573 -23.63 12.63 1.10
C LEU A 573 -22.17 12.18 0.98
N VAL A 574 -21.37 12.40 2.02
CA VAL A 574 -19.96 12.02 2.06
C VAL A 574 -19.71 10.99 3.15
N THR A 575 -19.04 9.89 2.79
CA THR A 575 -18.37 9.00 3.75
C THR A 575 -16.86 9.28 3.69
N HIS A 576 -16.29 9.75 4.79
CA HIS A 576 -14.89 10.17 4.89
C HIS A 576 -14.09 9.23 5.81
N PHE A 577 -13.08 8.56 5.25
CA PHE A 577 -12.23 7.55 5.88
C PHE A 577 -11.07 8.13 6.70
N VAL A 578 -11.38 9.14 7.52
CA VAL A 578 -10.42 9.79 8.42
C VAL A 578 -9.67 8.74 9.26
N GLY A 579 -8.34 8.85 9.28
CA GLY A 579 -7.45 7.96 10.03
C GLY A 579 -7.08 6.65 9.32
N CYS A 580 -7.70 6.30 8.19
CA CYS A 580 -7.38 5.06 7.47
C CYS A 580 -6.06 5.10 6.69
N LYS A 581 -5.67 6.27 6.17
CA LYS A 581 -4.39 6.52 5.47
C LYS A 581 -3.97 5.39 4.50
N PRO A 582 -4.82 5.00 3.52
CA PRO A 582 -4.61 3.81 2.69
C PRO A 582 -3.33 3.85 1.85
N CYS A 583 -2.79 5.04 1.58
CA CYS A 583 -1.56 5.27 0.83
C CYS A 583 -0.29 5.19 1.71
N GLY A 584 -0.41 5.43 3.01
CA GLY A 584 0.71 5.43 3.97
C GLY A 584 0.85 4.11 4.72
N LYS A 585 1.84 4.04 5.63
CA LYS A 585 2.09 2.86 6.47
C LYS A 585 1.39 2.87 7.83
N PHE A 586 1.06 4.04 8.37
CA PHE A 586 0.53 4.19 9.72
C PHE A 586 -0.84 4.85 9.67
N GLY A 587 -1.90 4.06 9.86
CA GLY A 587 -3.27 4.52 10.09
C GLY A 587 -3.67 4.32 11.55
N ASP A 588 -4.69 5.07 12.00
CA ASP A 588 -5.23 4.97 13.35
C ASP A 588 -6.15 3.74 13.52
N TYR A 589 -6.53 3.12 12.39
CA TYR A 589 -7.41 1.97 12.32
C TYR A 589 -6.76 0.79 11.61
N PRO A 590 -7.23 -0.45 11.85
CA PRO A 590 -6.75 -1.62 11.12
C PRO A 590 -6.97 -1.47 9.61
N VAL A 591 -5.88 -1.56 8.83
CA VAL A 591 -5.88 -1.39 7.37
C VAL A 591 -6.93 -2.30 6.71
N GLU A 592 -7.05 -3.55 7.14
CA GLU A 592 -8.03 -4.49 6.58
C GLU A 592 -9.49 -4.00 6.72
N ARG A 593 -9.86 -3.45 7.88
CA ARG A 593 -11.20 -2.88 8.09
C ARG A 593 -11.40 -1.65 7.20
N CYS A 594 -10.41 -0.76 7.16
CA CYS A 594 -10.47 0.44 6.32
C CYS A 594 -10.69 0.08 4.86
N LEU A 595 -9.85 -0.77 4.28
CA LEU A 595 -9.93 -1.16 2.88
C LEU A 595 -11.26 -1.84 2.54
N ARG A 596 -11.70 -2.79 3.39
CA ARG A 596 -12.99 -3.47 3.21
C ARG A 596 -14.17 -2.52 3.26
N GLN A 597 -14.13 -1.52 4.14
CA GLN A 597 -15.22 -0.55 4.28
C GLN A 597 -15.17 0.53 3.18
N MET A 598 -13.98 0.89 2.68
CA MET A 598 -13.83 1.71 1.47
C MET A 598 -14.39 1.00 0.24
N ASP A 599 -14.21 -0.32 0.11
CA ASP A 599 -14.84 -1.11 -0.95
C ASP A 599 -16.37 -1.04 -0.87
N ARG A 600 -16.92 -1.16 0.36
CA ARG A 600 -18.36 -1.04 0.59
C ARG A 600 -18.90 0.34 0.28
N ALA A 601 -18.25 1.41 0.74
CA ALA A 601 -18.64 2.78 0.44
C ALA A 601 -18.57 3.10 -1.05
N PHE A 602 -17.52 2.63 -1.74
CA PHE A 602 -17.42 2.71 -3.19
C PHE A 602 -18.61 2.05 -3.86
N ASN A 603 -18.90 0.79 -3.53
CA ASN A 603 -19.99 0.03 -4.14
C ASN A 603 -21.37 0.62 -3.80
N PHE A 604 -21.53 1.20 -2.60
CA PHE A 604 -22.76 1.88 -2.18
C PHE A 604 -23.06 3.10 -3.07
N GLY A 605 -22.04 3.92 -3.37
CA GLY A 605 -22.15 5.01 -4.35
C GLY A 605 -22.27 4.51 -5.80
N ASP A 606 -21.45 3.53 -6.19
CA ASP A 606 -21.38 3.01 -7.56
C ASP A 606 -22.65 2.25 -7.97
N ASN A 607 -23.38 1.65 -7.02
CA ASN A 607 -24.71 1.06 -7.27
C ASN A 607 -25.70 2.10 -7.82
N GLN A 608 -25.69 3.32 -7.30
CA GLN A 608 -26.55 4.40 -7.79
C GLN A 608 -26.18 4.78 -9.23
N ILE A 609 -24.91 4.66 -9.59
CA ILE A 609 -24.43 4.89 -10.96
C ILE A 609 -24.83 3.75 -11.89
N LEU A 610 -24.58 2.50 -11.48
CA LEU A 610 -24.85 1.31 -12.27
C LEU A 610 -26.35 1.08 -12.51
N ASN A 611 -27.20 1.46 -11.56
CA ASN A 611 -28.67 1.32 -11.68
C ASN A 611 -29.22 2.10 -12.87
N MET A 612 -28.63 3.25 -13.23
CA MET A 612 -28.97 3.99 -14.45
C MET A 612 -28.85 3.10 -15.69
N TYR A 613 -27.86 2.20 -15.71
CA TYR A 613 -27.54 1.32 -16.82
C TYR A 613 -28.08 -0.11 -16.66
N GLY A 614 -28.88 -0.38 -15.63
CA GLY A 614 -29.52 -1.68 -15.41
C GLY A 614 -28.60 -2.73 -14.75
N PHE A 615 -27.59 -2.29 -14.00
CA PHE A 615 -26.71 -3.15 -13.23
C PHE A 615 -26.63 -2.73 -11.76
N GLU A 616 -26.22 -3.65 -10.90
CA GLU A 616 -25.95 -3.42 -9.48
C GLU A 616 -24.80 -4.36 -9.06
N HIS A 617 -23.98 -4.00 -8.09
CA HIS A 617 -23.07 -4.94 -7.42
C HIS A 617 -23.85 -6.10 -6.78
N SER A 618 -23.26 -7.29 -6.79
CA SER A 618 -23.91 -8.49 -6.24
C SER A 618 -24.17 -8.35 -4.73
N THR A 619 -23.22 -7.74 -4.03
CA THR A 619 -23.28 -7.32 -2.63
C THR A 619 -22.35 -6.10 -2.47
N LEU A 620 -22.50 -5.31 -1.42
CA LEU A 620 -21.60 -4.17 -1.15
C LEU A 620 -20.12 -4.58 -1.00
N ALA A 621 -19.82 -5.83 -0.66
CA ALA A 621 -18.43 -6.32 -0.54
C ALA A 621 -17.89 -6.94 -1.85
N SER A 622 -18.72 -7.12 -2.87
CA SER A 622 -18.35 -7.79 -4.11
C SER A 622 -18.03 -6.77 -5.20
N LYS A 623 -16.97 -7.02 -5.99
CA LYS A 623 -16.68 -6.27 -7.22
C LYS A 623 -17.50 -6.74 -8.44
N LYS A 624 -18.24 -7.84 -8.31
CA LYS A 624 -19.03 -8.42 -9.41
C LYS A 624 -20.38 -7.71 -9.50
N VAL A 625 -20.78 -7.35 -10.71
CA VAL A 625 -22.10 -6.78 -10.98
C VAL A 625 -23.06 -7.85 -11.52
N LYS A 626 -24.34 -7.69 -11.20
CA LYS A 626 -25.50 -8.45 -11.71
C LYS A 626 -26.42 -7.48 -12.46
N ARG A 627 -27.21 -8.00 -13.40
CA ARG A 627 -28.26 -7.21 -14.04
C ARG A 627 -29.45 -7.08 -13.09
N VAL A 628 -30.07 -5.89 -13.06
CA VAL A 628 -31.31 -5.66 -12.32
C VAL A 628 -32.55 -5.66 -13.21
N ARG A 629 -32.37 -5.60 -14.54
CA ARG A 629 -33.45 -5.66 -15.53
C ARG A 629 -33.01 -6.36 -16.81
N ASN A 630 -33.99 -6.89 -17.56
CA ASN A 630 -33.77 -7.44 -18.89
C ASN A 630 -33.43 -6.34 -19.90
N GLU A 631 -32.75 -6.71 -21.00
CA GLU A 631 -32.53 -5.79 -22.11
C GLU A 631 -33.86 -5.46 -22.80
N SER A 632 -34.03 -4.18 -23.16
CA SER A 632 -35.18 -3.69 -23.91
C SER A 632 -34.72 -3.21 -25.28
N SER A 633 -35.49 -3.50 -26.32
CA SER A 633 -35.29 -2.90 -27.65
C SER A 633 -35.60 -1.41 -27.67
N ASN A 634 -36.28 -0.89 -26.63
CA ASN A 634 -36.66 0.52 -26.47
C ASN A 634 -35.97 1.13 -25.24
N PRO A 635 -34.65 1.40 -25.27
CA PRO A 635 -33.89 1.84 -24.09
C PRO A 635 -34.27 3.24 -23.59
N ILE A 636 -34.85 4.09 -24.44
CA ILE A 636 -35.21 5.48 -24.09
C ILE A 636 -36.50 5.53 -23.23
N GLU A 637 -37.38 4.55 -23.36
CA GLU A 637 -38.61 4.45 -22.56
C GLU A 637 -38.32 4.06 -21.11
N VAL A 638 -37.15 3.44 -20.86
CA VAL A 638 -36.70 3.05 -19.53
C VAL A 638 -36.04 4.24 -18.84
N LYS A 639 -36.83 4.96 -18.04
CA LYS A 639 -36.31 6.02 -17.16
C LYS A 639 -35.57 5.40 -15.98
N ASP A 640 -34.48 6.02 -15.58
CA ASP A 640 -33.81 5.66 -14.34
C ASP A 640 -34.59 6.18 -13.13
N GLU A 641 -34.60 5.43 -12.04
CA GLU A 641 -35.46 5.68 -10.87
C GLU A 641 -35.20 7.04 -10.20
N LEU A 642 -33.94 7.50 -10.23
CA LEU A 642 -33.49 8.72 -9.57
C LEU A 642 -33.42 9.93 -10.52
N GLY A 643 -33.67 9.75 -11.82
CA GLY A 643 -33.60 10.82 -12.83
C GLY A 643 -32.21 11.44 -13.03
N LEU A 644 -31.14 10.68 -12.77
CA LEU A 644 -29.73 11.07 -12.85
C LEU A 644 -29.13 10.97 -14.27
N LEU A 645 -29.79 10.28 -15.21
CA LEU A 645 -29.33 10.24 -16.62
C LEU A 645 -29.46 11.61 -17.28
N HIS A 646 -30.60 12.29 -17.05
CA HIS A 646 -30.92 13.59 -17.64
C HIS A 646 -31.45 14.57 -16.58
N PRO A 647 -30.61 14.92 -15.59
CA PRO A 647 -31.06 15.67 -14.46
C PRO A 647 -31.27 17.15 -14.79
N ALA A 648 -32.20 17.79 -14.08
CA ALA A 648 -32.55 19.20 -14.30
C ALA A 648 -31.34 20.15 -14.16
N TYR A 649 -30.37 19.82 -13.30
CA TYR A 649 -29.15 20.61 -13.09
C TYR A 649 -28.15 20.58 -14.26
N LYS A 650 -28.39 19.75 -15.28
CA LYS A 650 -27.65 19.69 -16.55
C LYS A 650 -28.40 20.27 -17.73
N ALA A 651 -29.64 20.71 -17.54
CA ALA A 651 -30.46 21.21 -18.63
C ALA A 651 -29.76 22.44 -19.27
N ILE A 652 -29.14 22.21 -20.42
CA ILE A 652 -28.72 23.28 -21.32
C ILE A 652 -30.03 23.91 -21.80
N LYS A 653 -30.30 25.15 -21.39
CA LYS A 653 -31.32 25.94 -22.09
C LYS A 653 -30.84 26.11 -23.51
N VAL A 654 -31.29 25.24 -24.41
CA VAL A 654 -31.26 25.53 -25.84
C VAL A 654 -32.14 26.76 -25.98
N SER A 655 -31.52 27.91 -26.23
CA SER A 655 -32.25 29.08 -26.68
C SER A 655 -33.00 28.63 -27.92
N THR A 656 -34.31 28.46 -27.80
CA THR A 656 -35.20 28.41 -28.95
C THR A 656 -35.03 29.76 -29.63
N SER A 657 -34.18 29.78 -30.67
CA SER A 657 -34.20 30.83 -31.67
C SER A 657 -35.60 30.78 -32.25
N SER A 658 -36.44 31.71 -31.79
CA SER A 658 -37.72 32.02 -32.42
C SER A 658 -37.44 32.26 -33.90
N SER A 659 -38.04 31.39 -34.71
CA SER A 659 -38.24 31.61 -36.15
C SER A 659 -39.29 32.70 -36.35
#